data_AF-A0AAD5KJY4-F1
#
_entry.id   AF-A0AAD5KJY4-F1
#
_cell.length_a   1.000
_cell.length_b   1.000
_cell.length_c   1.000
_cell.angle_alpha   90.00
_cell.angle_beta   90.00
_cell.angle_gamma   90.00
#
_symmetry.space_group_name_H-M   'P 1'
#
loop_
_entity.id
_entity.type
_entity.pdbx_description
1 polymer ?
#
loop_
_entity_poly.entity_id
_entity_poly.type
_entity_poly.pdbx_seq_one_letter_code
_entity_poly.pdbx_strand_id
1 'polypeptide(L)'
;MWRKFMDDSPTTARPAGITMAEVFSPMLEPTSLEATISECSLEVKPSDIFTRKLKERLLSCCYIMLIMFIPIVIFVLVLEYRRLMLTDPEPYIANGTFHLAHTSCGPVQGMALDGGFEFLGIPYAIPPVSHSKSKGAPDDVDYTWMPGTPPFRLEHCWKDVLKYPKSKPQDCLQIRPSSKGHFETYGSQDCLTLDVYSPIIGYDTPSPVVVVIAIPTLYGGWSDQAHQDQATPSAALAKEKGVVFVVPRFRLGPMGFLPRLLLNDTSSVIKDSTSFQDSVLQAQKTQMKLEKSYNLGLTDLFASLIWISSNIEHFGGDPSLVTLLGWGAGADLVNSLTTSKHPEKHPYLFTQAWVTHGHLTQVENEVQGDVSQNRSDSVFKAGYNLWSNSPCNSKNSSYDPLCLISLPPKKIFESVPHEWLKPSGHSWLEPDNFVYRQSAKAVWSKGHPPYDFPLVLGSTVHGDADTLSDCETIETQVATEIATLRHSNSAESTKSAESSESGESAENLIIPGNSTDVQENLARLSTTQLTCPLWNLAQKADQSFNSGVFFYLVSFEETVPCRDGTRLRLAGGLSDISAILGRYRHTDKASTRFASHFQDVFYDFVVDGTLPGKVRASQGLYDFGEIMQMRTSYPQCAAVRQ
;
A
#
# COMPACT_ATOMS: atom_id res chain seq x y z
N MET A 1 45.88 -46.63 4.75
CA MET A 1 46.97 -47.19 3.93
C MET A 1 47.32 -46.12 2.90
N TRP A 2 48.45 -45.43 3.12
CA TRP A 2 49.20 -44.54 2.18
C TRP A 2 48.43 -43.39 1.50
N ARG A 3 48.66 -42.08 1.75
CA ARG A 3 49.88 -41.33 2.11
C ARG A 3 50.99 -41.45 1.06
N LYS A 4 51.33 -40.30 0.43
CA LYS A 4 52.62 -39.87 -0.17
C LYS A 4 52.42 -39.29 -1.59
N PHE A 5 52.91 -38.10 -1.96
CA PHE A 5 54.11 -37.33 -1.57
C PHE A 5 53.77 -35.83 -1.83
N MET A 6 53.88 -34.84 -0.91
CA MET A 6 55.08 -34.23 -0.27
C MET A 6 56.18 -33.94 -1.31
N ASP A 7 56.89 -32.83 -1.35
CA ASP A 7 57.03 -31.58 -0.59
C ASP A 7 57.99 -30.75 -1.46
N ASP A 8 57.99 -29.43 -1.33
CA ASP A 8 59.24 -28.68 -1.09
C ASP A 8 58.89 -27.21 -0.81
N SER A 9 58.95 -26.90 0.48
CA SER A 9 59.24 -25.57 1.02
C SER A 9 60.69 -25.61 1.54
N PRO A 10 61.35 -24.47 1.83
CA PRO A 10 61.24 -23.96 3.21
C PRO A 10 61.42 -22.43 3.42
N THR A 11 60.87 -21.98 4.57
CA THR A 11 61.42 -20.97 5.55
C THR A 11 61.41 -19.47 5.16
N THR A 12 61.03 -18.47 5.99
CA THR A 12 60.84 -18.38 7.46
C THR A 12 60.09 -17.09 7.89
N ALA A 13 59.36 -17.25 9.00
CA ALA A 13 58.55 -16.39 9.89
C ALA A 13 58.88 -14.89 10.22
N ARG A 14 57.79 -14.07 10.27
CA ARG A 14 57.26 -13.12 11.34
C ARG A 14 58.11 -11.95 11.89
N PRO A 15 57.56 -10.92 12.63
CA PRO A 15 56.15 -10.53 12.93
C PRO A 15 55.80 -8.99 12.93
N ALA A 16 54.50 -8.69 13.16
CA ALA A 16 53.89 -7.59 13.97
C ALA A 16 53.89 -6.10 13.55
N GLY A 17 52.72 -5.44 13.75
CA GLY A 17 52.64 -4.15 14.47
C GLY A 17 52.34 -2.85 13.70
N ILE A 18 51.05 -2.48 13.61
CA ILE A 18 50.40 -1.21 14.04
C ILE A 18 51.13 0.18 13.91
N THR A 19 50.37 1.17 13.42
CA THR A 19 50.30 2.65 13.66
C THR A 19 51.07 3.73 12.84
N MET A 20 50.24 4.66 12.32
CA MET A 20 50.21 6.15 12.43
C MET A 20 51.36 7.06 11.91
N ALA A 21 50.95 7.97 11.01
CA ALA A 21 51.07 9.44 11.03
C ALA A 21 52.37 10.14 11.48
N GLU A 22 52.86 11.07 10.63
CA GLU A 22 53.57 12.33 10.96
C GLU A 22 53.55 13.21 9.67
N VAL A 23 52.88 14.36 9.53
CA VAL A 23 52.92 15.71 10.19
C VAL A 23 54.01 16.64 9.58
N PHE A 24 53.60 17.76 8.96
CA PHE A 24 53.94 19.17 9.30
C PHE A 24 53.72 20.17 8.13
N SER A 25 52.90 21.21 8.38
CA SER A 25 52.82 22.53 7.69
C SER A 25 53.84 23.52 8.35
N PRO A 26 53.76 24.88 8.27
CA PRO A 26 53.25 25.88 7.28
C PRO A 26 54.22 27.12 7.10
N MET A 27 53.69 28.25 6.58
CA MET A 27 54.10 29.70 6.68
C MET A 27 54.77 30.34 5.44
N LEU A 28 54.11 31.24 4.67
CA LEU A 28 53.83 32.70 4.84
C LEU A 28 54.90 33.62 4.19
N GLU A 29 54.52 34.29 3.07
CA GLU A 29 54.74 35.68 2.56
C GLU A 29 55.95 36.58 3.01
N PRO A 30 56.20 37.80 2.44
CA PRO A 30 56.10 38.36 1.06
C PRO A 30 57.32 39.28 0.65
N THR A 31 57.18 40.03 -0.47
CA THR A 31 57.82 41.33 -0.87
C THR A 31 59.05 41.46 -1.81
N SER A 32 58.81 42.25 -2.88
CA SER A 32 59.60 43.17 -3.75
C SER A 32 61.13 43.38 -3.58
N LEU A 33 61.86 43.61 -4.69
CA LEU A 33 62.22 44.93 -5.29
C LEU A 33 63.40 44.84 -6.30
N GLU A 34 63.35 45.64 -7.38
CA GLU A 34 64.46 46.23 -8.20
C GLU A 34 65.48 45.33 -8.94
N ALA A 35 66.25 45.76 -9.95
CA ALA A 35 66.20 46.70 -11.08
C ALA A 35 67.61 46.66 -11.70
N THR A 36 67.78 46.54 -13.03
CA THR A 36 68.94 47.16 -13.73
C THR A 36 68.80 47.15 -15.25
N ILE A 37 69.06 48.33 -15.83
CA ILE A 37 69.16 48.66 -17.25
C ILE A 37 70.65 48.62 -17.64
N SER A 38 70.96 48.16 -18.86
CA SER A 38 72.19 48.53 -19.58
C SER A 38 71.93 48.49 -21.08
N GLU A 39 72.18 49.61 -21.74
CA GLU A 39 72.06 49.88 -23.17
C GLU A 39 73.14 49.18 -23.99
N CYS A 40 72.82 48.78 -25.23
CA CYS A 40 73.74 48.93 -26.35
C CYS A 40 72.96 49.01 -27.67
N SER A 41 73.10 50.15 -28.34
CA SER A 41 72.41 50.59 -29.56
C SER A 41 72.87 49.82 -30.80
N LEU A 42 71.93 49.40 -31.65
CA LEU A 42 72.15 49.13 -33.07
C LEU A 42 70.89 49.52 -33.85
N GLU A 43 70.97 50.65 -34.56
CA GLU A 43 69.94 51.17 -35.46
C GLU A 43 69.83 50.30 -36.71
N VAL A 44 68.66 49.70 -36.96
CA VAL A 44 68.16 49.40 -38.32
C VAL A 44 66.65 49.62 -38.33
N LYS A 45 66.19 50.52 -39.22
CA LYS A 45 64.77 50.89 -39.42
C LYS A 45 63.95 49.79 -40.13
N PRO A 46 62.62 49.77 -39.96
CA PRO A 46 61.76 48.60 -40.16
C PRO A 46 61.20 48.49 -41.60
N SER A 47 60.86 47.26 -42.02
CA SER A 47 59.90 47.04 -43.11
C SER A 47 58.61 46.41 -42.53
N ASP A 48 57.70 47.31 -42.13
CA ASP A 48 56.46 47.08 -41.38
C ASP A 48 55.28 46.45 -42.15
N ILE A 49 55.51 45.76 -43.28
CA ILE A 49 54.42 45.23 -44.11
C ILE A 49 54.21 43.72 -43.91
N PHE A 50 55.26 42.98 -43.54
CA PHE A 50 55.19 41.51 -43.46
C PHE A 50 54.61 41.01 -42.13
N THR A 51 54.91 41.69 -41.02
CA THR A 51 54.47 41.32 -39.66
C THR A 51 52.98 41.53 -39.42
N ARG A 52 52.36 42.54 -40.03
CA ARG A 52 50.92 42.82 -39.88
C ARG A 52 50.03 41.80 -40.59
N LYS A 53 50.38 41.42 -41.83
CA LYS A 53 49.67 40.37 -42.59
C LYS A 53 49.81 38.99 -41.95
N LEU A 54 50.95 38.68 -41.35
CA LEU A 54 51.15 37.41 -40.64
C LEU A 54 50.30 37.35 -39.35
N LYS A 55 50.23 38.45 -38.60
CA LYS A 55 49.44 38.54 -37.36
C LYS A 55 47.93 38.48 -37.63
N GLU A 56 47.44 39.14 -38.69
CA GLU A 56 46.04 39.05 -39.13
C GLU A 56 45.66 37.63 -39.61
N ARG A 57 46.56 36.94 -40.32
CA ARG A 57 46.35 35.54 -40.73
C ARG A 57 46.37 34.57 -39.55
N LEU A 58 47.26 34.76 -38.58
CA LEU A 58 47.32 33.95 -37.37
C LEU A 58 46.07 34.14 -36.49
N LEU A 59 45.59 35.37 -36.32
CA LEU A 59 44.34 35.65 -35.60
C LEU A 59 43.12 35.06 -36.32
N SER A 60 43.07 35.14 -37.65
CA SER A 60 42.00 34.53 -38.43
C SER A 60 42.02 33.00 -38.33
N CYS A 61 43.19 32.36 -38.37
CA CYS A 61 43.33 30.92 -38.14
C CYS A 61 42.91 30.51 -36.72
N CYS A 62 43.31 31.27 -35.68
CA CYS A 62 42.87 30.99 -34.31
C CYS A 62 41.35 31.13 -34.15
N TYR A 63 40.75 32.12 -34.82
CA TYR A 63 39.29 32.33 -34.79
C TYR A 63 38.52 31.21 -35.50
N ILE A 64 39.03 30.74 -36.65
CA ILE A 64 38.47 29.60 -37.38
C ILE A 64 38.61 28.31 -36.55
N MET A 65 39.75 28.11 -35.89
CA MET A 65 39.97 26.96 -35.01
C MET A 65 39.01 27.00 -33.81
N LEU A 66 38.78 28.16 -33.19
CA LEU A 66 37.80 28.32 -32.11
C LEU A 66 36.36 28.04 -32.58
N ILE A 67 35.97 28.56 -33.75
CA ILE A 67 34.64 28.31 -34.33
C ILE A 67 34.42 26.84 -34.66
N MET A 68 35.47 26.11 -35.03
CA MET A 68 35.40 24.67 -35.29
C MET A 68 35.41 23.83 -34.01
N PHE A 69 36.18 24.24 -32.99
CA PHE A 69 36.41 23.42 -31.80
C PHE A 69 35.30 23.57 -30.74
N ILE A 70 34.74 24.77 -30.59
CA ILE A 70 33.63 25.05 -29.65
C ILE A 70 32.41 24.15 -29.91
N PRO A 71 31.87 24.02 -31.14
CA PRO A 71 30.72 23.15 -31.40
C PRO A 71 31.07 21.67 -31.22
N ILE A 72 32.31 21.24 -31.44
CA ILE A 72 32.75 19.86 -31.16
C ILE A 72 32.75 19.59 -29.66
N VAL A 73 33.27 20.52 -28.86
CA VAL A 73 33.26 20.40 -27.38
C VAL A 73 31.82 20.41 -26.86
N ILE A 74 30.96 21.30 -27.37
CA ILE A 74 29.54 21.32 -27.02
C ILE A 74 28.86 20.01 -27.43
N PHE A 75 29.16 19.46 -28.60
CA PHE A 75 28.61 18.19 -29.06
C PHE A 75 29.06 17.02 -28.16
N VAL A 76 30.33 16.97 -27.76
CA VAL A 76 30.84 15.97 -26.82
C VAL A 76 30.19 16.13 -25.45
N LEU A 77 30.02 17.37 -24.95
CA LEU A 77 29.32 17.62 -23.69
C LEU A 77 27.83 17.24 -23.76
N VAL A 78 27.17 17.46 -24.89
CA VAL A 78 25.77 17.04 -25.12
C VAL A 78 25.68 15.53 -25.22
N LEU A 79 26.65 14.87 -25.85
CA LEU A 79 26.71 13.40 -25.89
C LEU A 79 26.97 12.81 -24.51
N GLU A 80 27.88 13.38 -23.71
CA GLU A 80 28.16 12.91 -22.35
C GLU A 80 26.99 13.23 -21.42
N TYR A 81 26.35 14.38 -21.57
CA TYR A 81 25.11 14.73 -20.86
C TYR A 81 23.96 13.80 -21.23
N ARG A 82 23.79 13.48 -22.53
CA ARG A 82 22.83 12.46 -22.96
C ARG A 82 23.20 11.08 -22.44
N ARG A 83 24.47 10.74 -22.36
CA ARG A 83 24.94 9.46 -21.79
C ARG A 83 24.59 9.39 -20.32
N LEU A 84 24.86 10.43 -19.54
CA LEU A 84 24.48 10.58 -18.13
C LEU A 84 22.96 10.59 -17.91
N MET A 85 22.17 11.11 -18.85
CA MET A 85 20.70 11.15 -18.77
C MET A 85 20.00 9.91 -19.37
N LEU A 86 20.67 9.12 -20.21
CA LEU A 86 20.15 7.87 -20.81
C LEU A 86 20.69 6.61 -20.12
N THR A 87 21.71 6.74 -19.29
CA THR A 87 21.93 5.78 -18.22
C THR A 87 20.90 6.10 -17.15
N ASP A 88 19.78 5.37 -17.15
CA ASP A 88 19.03 5.16 -15.91
C ASP A 88 20.07 4.82 -14.83
N PRO A 89 20.01 5.43 -13.62
CA PRO A 89 20.86 4.98 -12.54
C PRO A 89 20.63 3.48 -12.43
N GLU A 90 21.63 2.67 -12.78
CA GLU A 90 21.57 1.26 -12.46
C GLU A 90 21.25 1.23 -10.96
N PRO A 91 20.12 0.60 -10.55
CA PRO A 91 19.85 0.46 -9.15
C PRO A 91 21.11 -0.16 -8.54
N TYR A 92 21.43 0.28 -7.33
CA TYR A 92 22.56 -0.14 -6.51
C TYR A 92 22.54 -1.67 -6.34
N ILE A 93 22.90 -2.44 -7.36
CA ILE A 93 23.08 -3.90 -7.29
C ILE A 93 24.49 -4.07 -6.75
N ALA A 94 24.64 -3.82 -5.45
CA ALA A 94 25.82 -4.22 -4.71
C ALA A 94 25.76 -5.74 -4.55
N ASN A 95 26.28 -6.50 -5.52
CA ASN A 95 26.58 -7.93 -5.40
C ASN A 95 25.49 -8.79 -4.71
N GLY A 96 24.22 -8.62 -5.09
CA GLY A 96 23.13 -9.40 -4.49
C GLY A 96 23.31 -10.89 -4.76
N THR A 97 23.47 -11.70 -3.71
CA THR A 97 23.38 -13.15 -3.83
C THR A 97 21.92 -13.49 -4.09
N PHE A 98 21.64 -14.02 -5.28
CA PHE A 98 20.30 -14.45 -5.64
C PHE A 98 20.02 -15.86 -5.13
N HIS A 99 18.80 -16.09 -4.66
CA HIS A 99 18.31 -17.39 -4.22
C HIS A 99 17.08 -17.78 -5.03
N LEU A 100 16.89 -19.09 -5.20
CA LEU A 100 15.73 -19.63 -5.90
C LEU A 100 14.75 -20.25 -4.90
N ALA A 101 13.48 -19.86 -5.02
CA ALA A 101 12.35 -20.55 -4.40
C ALA A 101 11.54 -21.23 -5.52
N HIS A 102 11.02 -22.43 -5.27
CA HIS A 102 10.22 -23.16 -6.25
C HIS A 102 8.75 -22.96 -5.96
N THR A 103 7.95 -22.59 -6.96
CA THR A 103 6.50 -22.50 -6.84
C THR A 103 5.84 -23.53 -7.74
N SER A 104 4.54 -23.70 -7.60
CA SER A 104 3.68 -24.45 -8.53
C SER A 104 3.80 -24.00 -9.99
N CYS A 105 4.15 -22.72 -10.25
CA CYS A 105 4.38 -22.19 -11.60
C CYS A 105 5.84 -22.22 -12.06
N GLY A 106 6.76 -22.69 -11.21
CA GLY A 106 8.19 -22.74 -11.52
C GLY A 106 9.06 -21.95 -10.55
N PRO A 107 10.36 -21.88 -10.81
CA PRO A 107 11.32 -21.20 -9.94
C PRO A 107 11.20 -19.66 -10.00
N VAL A 108 11.36 -19.03 -8.84
CA VAL A 108 11.36 -17.57 -8.64
C VAL A 108 12.70 -17.16 -8.02
N GLN A 109 13.29 -16.11 -8.56
CA GLN A 109 14.54 -15.53 -8.07
C GLN A 109 14.26 -14.44 -7.03
N GLY A 110 14.75 -14.63 -5.82
CA GLY A 110 14.79 -13.64 -4.74
C GLY A 110 16.20 -13.09 -4.52
N MET A 111 16.28 -11.95 -3.86
CA MET A 111 17.53 -11.30 -3.48
C MET A 111 17.75 -11.47 -1.98
N ALA A 112 18.96 -11.86 -1.57
CA ALA A 112 19.34 -11.79 -0.15
C ALA A 112 19.62 -10.33 0.21
N LEU A 113 18.92 -9.82 1.22
CA LEU A 113 19.01 -8.43 1.67
C LEU A 113 18.91 -8.39 3.20
N ASP A 114 19.84 -7.66 3.84
CA ASP A 114 19.84 -7.41 5.29
C ASP A 114 19.65 -8.65 6.18
N GLY A 115 20.24 -9.77 5.76
CA GLY A 115 20.18 -11.05 6.48
C GLY A 115 18.90 -11.87 6.26
N GLY A 116 17.91 -11.32 5.53
CA GLY A 116 16.73 -12.03 5.04
C GLY A 116 16.71 -12.14 3.51
N PHE A 117 15.54 -12.45 2.97
CA PHE A 117 15.29 -12.61 1.54
C PHE A 117 14.08 -11.80 1.09
N GLU A 118 14.16 -11.23 -0.10
CA GLU A 118 13.09 -10.47 -0.73
C GLU A 118 12.80 -11.06 -2.12
N PHE A 119 11.53 -11.36 -2.39
CA PHE A 119 11.03 -11.80 -3.67
C PHE A 119 9.92 -10.85 -4.11
N LEU A 120 10.10 -10.16 -5.23
CA LEU A 120 9.18 -9.09 -5.65
C LEU A 120 8.43 -9.46 -6.92
N GLY A 121 7.15 -9.10 -6.97
CA GLY A 121 6.35 -9.12 -8.18
C GLY A 121 5.98 -10.53 -8.66
N ILE A 122 5.76 -11.49 -7.75
CA ILE A 122 5.37 -12.86 -8.10
C ILE A 122 3.90 -12.88 -8.56
N PRO A 123 3.58 -13.27 -9.81
CA PRO A 123 2.20 -13.40 -10.25
C PRO A 123 1.49 -14.51 -9.47
N TYR A 124 0.45 -14.15 -8.72
CA TYR A 124 -0.37 -15.13 -7.99
C TYR A 124 -1.67 -15.45 -8.71
N ALA A 125 -2.05 -14.63 -9.70
CA ALA A 125 -3.24 -14.81 -10.52
C ALA A 125 -2.95 -14.49 -11.99
N ILE A 126 -3.83 -14.92 -12.88
CA ILE A 126 -3.80 -14.54 -14.30
C ILE A 126 -3.94 -13.00 -14.39
N PRO A 127 -3.04 -12.31 -15.11
CA PRO A 127 -3.12 -10.87 -15.32
C PRO A 127 -4.51 -10.45 -15.86
N PRO A 128 -5.19 -9.48 -15.24
CA PRO A 128 -6.56 -9.11 -15.59
C PRO A 128 -6.53 -8.14 -16.77
N VAL A 129 -5.92 -8.55 -17.88
CA VAL A 129 -5.78 -7.79 -19.13
C VAL A 129 -6.35 -8.62 -20.28
N SER A 130 -6.61 -7.96 -21.41
CA SER A 130 -6.94 -8.66 -22.66
C SER A 130 -5.69 -9.30 -23.25
N HIS A 131 -5.71 -10.62 -23.44
CA HIS A 131 -4.62 -11.36 -24.08
C HIS A 131 -5.00 -11.64 -25.53
N SER A 132 -4.49 -10.84 -26.47
CA SER A 132 -4.60 -11.19 -27.89
C SER A 132 -3.50 -12.18 -28.26
N LYS A 133 -3.88 -13.40 -28.64
CA LYS A 133 -2.97 -14.28 -29.37
C LYS A 133 -2.99 -13.84 -30.83
N SER A 134 -1.82 -13.51 -31.36
CA SER A 134 -1.50 -13.29 -32.80
C SER A 134 -2.68 -13.38 -33.77
N LYS A 135 -2.97 -12.30 -34.51
CA LYS A 135 -4.02 -12.21 -35.56
C LYS A 135 -4.38 -13.57 -36.18
N GLY A 136 -5.55 -14.12 -35.79
CA GLY A 136 -6.10 -15.35 -36.36
C GLY A 136 -6.23 -16.55 -35.40
N ALA A 137 -5.94 -16.42 -34.10
CA ALA A 137 -6.35 -17.42 -33.11
C ALA A 137 -7.86 -17.30 -32.83
N PRO A 138 -8.60 -18.41 -32.57
CA PRO A 138 -10.07 -18.39 -32.60
C PRO A 138 -10.74 -17.61 -31.47
N ASP A 139 -10.05 -17.28 -30.37
CA ASP A 139 -10.67 -16.59 -29.24
C ASP A 139 -9.68 -15.63 -28.55
N ASP A 140 -9.92 -14.32 -28.66
CA ASP A 140 -9.31 -13.32 -27.78
C ASP A 140 -10.03 -13.43 -26.42
N VAL A 141 -9.31 -13.76 -25.34
CA VAL A 141 -9.89 -13.87 -23.99
C VAL A 141 -9.54 -12.63 -23.18
N ASP A 142 -10.56 -11.90 -22.72
CA ASP A 142 -10.42 -10.74 -21.86
C ASP A 142 -10.61 -11.08 -20.38
N TYR A 143 -9.54 -10.99 -19.59
CA TYR A 143 -9.56 -11.29 -18.15
C TYR A 143 -9.82 -10.05 -17.28
N THR A 144 -10.03 -8.86 -17.89
CA THR A 144 -10.23 -7.59 -17.17
C THR A 144 -11.30 -7.67 -16.10
N TRP A 145 -12.42 -8.30 -16.44
CA TRP A 145 -13.61 -8.40 -15.59
C TRP A 145 -13.81 -9.80 -15.01
N MET A 146 -12.79 -10.65 -15.07
CA MET A 146 -12.84 -12.00 -14.51
C MET A 146 -12.37 -12.01 -13.04
N PRO A 147 -12.92 -12.89 -12.19
CA PRO A 147 -12.42 -13.12 -10.85
C PRO A 147 -10.94 -13.50 -10.83
N GLY A 148 -10.24 -13.05 -9.79
CA GLY A 148 -8.85 -13.44 -9.53
C GLY A 148 -8.71 -14.96 -9.56
N THR A 149 -7.87 -15.46 -10.46
CA THR A 149 -7.73 -16.90 -10.72
C THR A 149 -6.27 -17.29 -10.65
N PRO A 150 -5.87 -18.18 -9.71
CA PRO A 150 -4.51 -18.67 -9.66
C PRO A 150 -4.09 -19.39 -10.97
N PRO A 151 -2.82 -19.27 -11.39
CA PRO A 151 -2.33 -19.87 -12.63
C PRO A 151 -2.15 -21.40 -12.49
N PHE A 152 -3.25 -22.16 -12.48
CA PHE A 152 -3.21 -23.63 -12.34
C PHE A 152 -2.76 -24.39 -13.59
N ARG A 153 -2.67 -23.70 -14.74
CA ARG A 153 -2.25 -24.29 -16.01
C ARG A 153 -0.89 -23.77 -16.40
N LEU A 154 -0.02 -24.66 -16.90
CA LEU A 154 1.32 -24.32 -17.36
C LEU A 154 1.36 -23.21 -18.42
N GLU A 155 0.28 -23.05 -19.20
CA GLU A 155 0.14 -21.96 -20.19
C GLU A 155 0.07 -20.56 -19.57
N HIS A 156 -0.33 -20.46 -18.29
CA HIS A 156 -0.41 -19.21 -17.54
C HIS A 156 0.83 -18.99 -16.64
N CYS A 157 1.75 -19.94 -16.59
CA CYS A 157 2.99 -19.83 -15.83
C CYS A 157 4.13 -19.27 -16.71
N TRP A 158 5.18 -18.76 -16.07
CA TRP A 158 6.41 -18.37 -16.77
C TRP A 158 7.19 -19.62 -17.23
N LYS A 159 7.96 -19.49 -18.32
CA LYS A 159 8.62 -20.65 -18.97
C LYS A 159 9.89 -21.14 -18.27
N ASP A 160 10.64 -20.24 -17.63
CA ASP A 160 11.94 -20.53 -17.03
C ASP A 160 11.97 -20.11 -15.55
N VAL A 161 12.85 -19.17 -15.19
CA VAL A 161 12.93 -18.56 -13.86
C VAL A 161 12.29 -17.19 -13.92
N LEU A 162 11.36 -16.90 -13.02
CA LEU A 162 10.90 -15.54 -12.79
C LEU A 162 12.04 -14.75 -12.14
N LYS A 163 12.65 -13.85 -12.91
CA LYS A 163 13.81 -13.07 -12.45
C LYS A 163 13.39 -11.99 -11.47
N TYR A 164 14.30 -11.66 -10.56
CA TYR A 164 14.14 -10.51 -9.69
C TYR A 164 13.98 -9.23 -10.54
N PRO A 165 12.95 -8.40 -10.30
CA PRO A 165 12.64 -7.29 -11.18
C PRO A 165 13.72 -6.20 -11.10
N LYS A 166 14.00 -5.54 -12.23
CA LYS A 166 14.99 -4.43 -12.28
C LYS A 166 14.46 -3.13 -11.67
N SER A 167 13.15 -3.02 -11.49
CA SER A 167 12.45 -1.88 -10.94
C SER A 167 11.38 -2.37 -9.97
N LYS A 168 10.91 -1.49 -9.08
CA LYS A 168 9.78 -1.80 -8.20
C LYS A 168 8.59 -2.32 -9.03
N PRO A 169 7.92 -3.42 -8.62
CA PRO A 169 6.72 -3.89 -9.30
C PRO A 169 5.66 -2.79 -9.34
N GLN A 170 4.87 -2.77 -10.42
CA GLN A 170 3.87 -1.73 -10.62
C GLN A 170 2.70 -1.92 -9.65
N ASP A 171 2.24 -0.80 -9.08
CA ASP A 171 0.99 -0.81 -8.32
C ASP A 171 -0.21 -1.04 -9.24
N CYS A 172 -1.30 -1.57 -8.67
CA CYS A 172 -2.58 -1.59 -9.36
C CYS A 172 -3.07 -0.17 -9.66
N LEU A 173 -3.87 -0.03 -10.73
CA LEU A 173 -4.52 1.22 -11.08
C LEU A 173 -5.26 1.79 -9.87
N GLN A 174 -4.95 3.04 -9.53
CA GLN A 174 -5.48 3.70 -8.34
C GLN A 174 -5.38 5.23 -8.47
N ILE A 175 -6.03 5.94 -7.54
CA ILE A 175 -6.11 7.41 -7.54
C ILE A 175 -5.33 7.95 -6.34
N ARG A 176 -4.55 9.01 -6.54
CA ARG A 176 -3.89 9.78 -5.47
C ARG A 176 -4.17 11.27 -5.58
N PRO A 177 -4.09 12.04 -4.49
CA PRO A 177 -4.03 13.50 -4.56
C PRO A 177 -2.73 13.94 -5.24
N SER A 178 -2.82 14.91 -6.15
CA SER A 178 -1.71 15.54 -6.85
C SER A 178 -1.26 16.80 -6.12
N SER A 179 0.00 17.20 -6.32
CA SER A 179 0.59 18.42 -5.75
C SER A 179 -0.12 19.71 -6.16
N LYS A 180 -0.93 19.69 -7.21
CA LYS A 180 -1.75 20.84 -7.65
C LYS A 180 -3.21 20.76 -7.18
N GLY A 181 -3.53 19.93 -6.18
CA GLY A 181 -4.86 19.84 -5.58
C GLY A 181 -5.93 19.14 -6.43
N HIS A 182 -5.55 18.46 -7.51
CA HIS A 182 -6.44 17.56 -8.28
C HIS A 182 -6.11 16.10 -7.97
N PHE A 183 -6.94 15.16 -8.41
CA PHE A 183 -6.66 13.74 -8.29
C PHE A 183 -6.00 13.20 -9.55
N GLU A 184 -4.99 12.33 -9.40
CA GLU A 184 -4.23 11.70 -10.49
C GLU A 184 -4.42 10.18 -10.44
N THR A 185 -4.69 9.58 -11.60
CA THR A 185 -4.69 8.13 -11.79
C THR A 185 -3.32 7.61 -12.23
N TYR A 186 -2.79 6.62 -11.51
CA TYR A 186 -1.52 5.95 -11.79
C TYR A 186 -1.63 4.44 -11.56
N GLY A 187 -0.56 3.70 -11.88
CA GLY A 187 -0.50 2.24 -11.77
C GLY A 187 -0.80 1.51 -13.08
N SER A 188 -0.91 0.20 -13.00
CA SER A 188 -1.12 -0.71 -14.13
C SER A 188 -2.30 -1.66 -13.89
N GLN A 189 -2.88 -2.14 -14.98
CA GLN A 189 -3.90 -3.19 -14.94
C GLN A 189 -3.25 -4.57 -14.73
N ASP A 190 -2.08 -4.79 -15.32
CA ASP A 190 -1.26 -5.98 -15.05
C ASP A 190 -0.51 -5.79 -13.72
N CYS A 191 -1.21 -6.08 -12.62
CA CYS A 191 -0.74 -5.79 -11.27
C CYS A 191 -0.93 -6.91 -10.25
N LEU A 192 -1.60 -8.03 -10.61
CA LEU A 192 -1.94 -9.12 -9.69
C LEU A 192 -0.72 -9.97 -9.32
N THR A 193 0.14 -9.35 -8.51
CA THR A 193 1.41 -9.87 -8.04
C THR A 193 1.50 -9.72 -6.53
N LEU A 194 2.38 -10.49 -5.90
CA LEU A 194 2.68 -10.37 -4.49
C LEU A 194 4.19 -10.30 -4.27
N ASP A 195 4.56 -9.68 -3.16
CA ASP A 195 5.92 -9.65 -2.67
C ASP A 195 6.04 -10.56 -1.44
N VAL A 196 7.16 -11.27 -1.29
CA VAL A 196 7.45 -12.14 -0.16
C VAL A 196 8.76 -11.71 0.50
N TYR A 197 8.71 -11.44 1.80
CA TYR A 197 9.87 -11.15 2.64
C TYR A 197 10.06 -12.30 3.61
N SER A 198 11.23 -12.92 3.61
CA SER A 198 11.45 -14.16 4.34
C SER A 198 12.71 -14.14 5.21
N PRO A 199 12.66 -14.71 6.44
CA PRO A 199 13.83 -14.83 7.31
C PRO A 199 14.84 -15.89 6.84
N ILE A 200 14.33 -16.96 6.22
CA ILE A 200 15.09 -18.14 5.80
C ILE A 200 14.42 -18.81 4.59
N ILE A 201 15.21 -19.42 3.72
CA ILE A 201 14.69 -20.27 2.64
C ILE A 201 14.99 -21.72 3.04
N GLY A 202 13.95 -22.50 3.35
CA GLY A 202 14.09 -23.90 3.75
C GLY A 202 12.82 -24.44 4.42
N TYR A 203 12.72 -25.77 4.51
CA TYR A 203 11.52 -26.48 4.98
C TYR A 203 11.59 -26.96 6.42
N ASP A 204 12.77 -26.94 7.04
CA ASP A 204 13.01 -27.64 8.31
C ASP A 204 12.40 -26.93 9.52
N THR A 205 12.22 -25.61 9.43
CA THR A 205 11.65 -24.77 10.49
C THR A 205 10.75 -23.70 9.87
N PRO A 206 9.48 -24.02 9.54
CA PRO A 206 8.59 -23.06 8.91
C PRO A 206 8.23 -21.93 9.88
N SER A 207 8.30 -20.69 9.39
CA SER A 207 8.02 -19.46 10.12
C SER A 207 6.54 -19.07 9.99
N PRO A 208 5.95 -18.41 11.00
CA PRO A 208 4.62 -17.82 10.85
C PRO A 208 4.55 -16.86 9.66
N VAL A 209 3.37 -16.76 9.04
CA VAL A 209 3.15 -15.94 7.84
C VAL A 209 2.22 -14.78 8.18
N VAL A 210 2.62 -13.55 7.85
CA VAL A 210 1.79 -12.35 8.00
C VAL A 210 1.45 -11.77 6.63
N VAL A 211 0.16 -11.68 6.31
CA VAL A 211 -0.34 -11.13 5.05
C VAL A 211 -0.68 -9.65 5.20
N VAL A 212 0.17 -8.85 4.55
CA VAL A 212 0.21 -7.42 4.22
C VAL A 212 -0.98 -6.77 3.53
N ILE A 213 -2.14 -6.51 4.14
CA ILE A 213 -3.26 -5.81 3.47
C ILE A 213 -3.42 -4.38 4.02
N ALA A 214 -2.54 -3.49 3.59
CA ALA A 214 -2.53 -2.09 4.03
C ALA A 214 -2.79 -1.12 2.86
N ILE A 215 -4.00 -0.58 2.81
CA ILE A 215 -4.40 0.45 1.85
C ILE A 215 -5.26 1.49 2.56
N PRO A 216 -5.07 2.79 2.28
CA PRO A 216 -5.84 3.83 2.97
C PRO A 216 -7.30 3.79 2.54
N THR A 217 -7.56 3.70 1.24
CA THR A 217 -8.93 3.62 0.69
C THR A 217 -9.06 2.54 -0.38
N LEU A 218 -10.30 2.14 -0.70
CA LEU A 218 -10.57 1.13 -1.72
C LEU A 218 -10.24 1.61 -3.15
N TYR A 219 -9.99 2.90 -3.38
CA TYR A 219 -9.46 3.43 -4.64
C TYR A 219 -7.94 3.68 -4.59
N GLY A 220 -7.25 3.26 -3.53
CA GLY A 220 -5.84 3.52 -3.25
C GLY A 220 -5.64 4.79 -2.44
N GLY A 221 -4.72 5.65 -2.84
CA GLY A 221 -4.65 7.01 -2.30
C GLY A 221 -3.54 7.26 -1.28
N TRP A 222 -2.44 6.49 -1.32
CA TRP A 222 -1.22 6.91 -0.66
C TRP A 222 -0.81 8.30 -1.15
N SER A 223 -0.68 9.25 -0.23
CA SER A 223 -0.33 10.66 -0.51
C SER A 223 1.06 10.77 -1.14
N ASP A 224 2.00 9.96 -0.66
CA ASP A 224 3.34 9.79 -1.20
C ASP A 224 3.92 8.40 -0.89
N GLN A 225 5.10 8.14 -1.46
CA GLN A 225 5.83 6.89 -1.25
C GLN A 225 6.28 6.69 0.20
N ALA A 226 6.61 7.77 0.93
CA ALA A 226 7.11 7.66 2.30
C ALA A 226 6.03 7.16 3.26
N HIS A 227 4.77 7.51 3.04
CA HIS A 227 3.64 6.95 3.80
C HIS A 227 3.38 5.48 3.43
N GLN A 228 3.43 5.15 2.14
CA GLN A 228 3.30 3.75 1.71
C GLN A 228 4.41 2.86 2.31
N ASP A 229 5.65 3.39 2.37
CA ASP A 229 6.80 2.67 2.93
C ASP A 229 6.64 2.39 4.43
N GLN A 230 5.90 3.24 5.17
CA GLN A 230 5.58 2.99 6.58
C GLN A 230 4.67 1.78 6.78
N ALA A 231 3.86 1.45 5.77
CA ALA A 231 2.99 0.28 5.76
C ALA A 231 3.57 -0.91 4.97
N THR A 232 4.88 -0.89 4.68
CA THR A 232 5.57 -1.94 3.91
C THR A 232 6.66 -2.63 4.76
N PRO A 233 6.65 -3.97 4.87
CA PRO A 233 7.67 -4.72 5.60
C PRO A 233 9.05 -4.62 4.93
N SER A 234 10.05 -5.27 5.55
CA SER A 234 11.40 -5.39 4.98
C SER A 234 11.99 -6.78 5.24
N ALA A 235 12.99 -7.17 4.46
CA ALA A 235 13.72 -8.42 4.67
C ALA A 235 14.46 -8.45 6.02
N ALA A 236 14.95 -7.29 6.47
CA ALA A 236 15.55 -7.13 7.79
C ALA A 236 14.57 -7.44 8.92
N LEU A 237 13.35 -6.89 8.84
CA LEU A 237 12.30 -7.14 9.84
C LEU A 237 11.86 -8.61 9.82
N ALA A 238 11.67 -9.19 8.62
CA ALA A 238 11.35 -10.60 8.46
C ALA A 238 12.39 -11.47 9.20
N LYS A 239 13.68 -11.15 9.01
CA LYS A 239 14.79 -11.83 9.68
C LYS A 239 14.79 -11.64 11.19
N GLU A 240 14.61 -10.41 11.66
CA GLU A 240 14.63 -10.06 13.08
C GLU A 240 13.52 -10.77 13.86
N LYS A 241 12.30 -10.78 13.31
CA LYS A 241 11.12 -11.32 13.97
C LYS A 241 10.85 -12.79 13.66
N GLY A 242 11.58 -13.37 12.71
CA GLY A 242 11.41 -14.77 12.32
C GLY A 242 10.07 -15.06 11.64
N VAL A 243 9.54 -14.10 10.88
CA VAL A 243 8.21 -14.15 10.24
C VAL A 243 8.34 -13.92 8.74
N VAL A 244 7.54 -14.64 7.95
CA VAL A 244 7.39 -14.40 6.51
C VAL A 244 6.29 -13.37 6.28
N PHE A 245 6.61 -12.26 5.61
CA PHE A 245 5.58 -11.30 5.17
C PHE A 245 5.19 -11.55 3.72
N VAL A 246 3.90 -11.45 3.42
CA VAL A 246 3.38 -11.49 2.05
C VAL A 246 2.55 -10.25 1.77
N VAL A 247 2.87 -9.48 0.74
CA VAL A 247 2.16 -8.24 0.38
C VAL A 247 1.49 -8.42 -0.99
N PRO A 248 0.20 -8.78 -1.05
CA PRO A 248 -0.52 -8.93 -2.31
C PRO A 248 -0.99 -7.57 -2.86
N ARG A 249 -0.81 -7.37 -4.18
CA ARG A 249 -1.45 -6.30 -4.95
C ARG A 249 -2.73 -6.82 -5.56
N PHE A 250 -3.82 -6.07 -5.47
CA PHE A 250 -5.16 -6.46 -5.93
C PHE A 250 -5.88 -5.28 -6.57
N ARG A 251 -6.90 -5.53 -7.40
CA ARG A 251 -7.64 -4.47 -8.08
C ARG A 251 -8.34 -3.54 -7.09
N LEU A 252 -8.27 -2.24 -7.39
CA LEU A 252 -8.85 -1.15 -6.60
C LEU A 252 -9.92 -0.40 -7.41
N GLY A 253 -10.68 0.43 -6.70
CA GLY A 253 -11.68 1.36 -7.24
C GLY A 253 -12.66 0.67 -8.18
N PRO A 254 -12.98 1.29 -9.35
CA PRO A 254 -13.95 0.73 -10.29
C PRO A 254 -13.55 -0.66 -10.83
N MET A 255 -12.25 -0.98 -10.91
CA MET A 255 -11.80 -2.29 -11.39
C MET A 255 -11.98 -3.39 -10.34
N GLY A 256 -11.88 -3.05 -9.06
CA GLY A 256 -12.01 -4.00 -7.96
C GLY A 256 -13.44 -4.20 -7.48
N PHE A 257 -14.28 -3.17 -7.56
CA PHE A 257 -15.48 -3.09 -6.73
C PHE A 257 -16.76 -2.61 -7.44
N LEU A 258 -16.71 -2.34 -8.75
CA LEU A 258 -17.90 -1.94 -9.53
C LEU A 258 -18.40 -2.93 -10.61
N PRO A 259 -18.03 -4.23 -10.65
CA PRO A 259 -18.42 -5.14 -11.73
C PRO A 259 -19.92 -5.43 -11.79
N ARG A 260 -20.69 -5.29 -10.70
CA ARG A 260 -22.15 -5.49 -10.74
C ARG A 260 -22.86 -4.52 -11.69
N LEU A 261 -22.35 -3.29 -11.75
CA LEU A 261 -22.79 -2.22 -12.66
C LEU A 261 -22.64 -2.61 -14.12
N LEU A 262 -21.77 -3.59 -14.40
CA LEU A 262 -21.31 -3.94 -15.72
C LEU A 262 -21.89 -5.29 -16.20
N LEU A 263 -22.27 -6.17 -15.28
CA LEU A 263 -22.66 -7.56 -15.56
C LEU A 263 -24.16 -7.85 -15.46
N ASN A 264 -24.96 -6.97 -14.84
CA ASN A 264 -26.40 -7.22 -14.69
C ASN A 264 -27.19 -7.06 -16.00
N ASP A 265 -26.78 -6.15 -16.89
CA ASP A 265 -27.45 -5.91 -18.18
C ASP A 265 -26.96 -6.81 -19.32
N THR A 266 -25.80 -7.45 -19.17
CA THR A 266 -25.34 -8.42 -20.17
C THR A 266 -26.18 -9.69 -20.17
N SER A 267 -26.89 -10.00 -19.08
CA SER A 267 -27.80 -11.15 -19.03
C SER A 267 -29.07 -10.96 -19.89
N SER A 268 -29.46 -9.73 -20.19
CA SER A 268 -30.60 -9.40 -21.06
C SER A 268 -30.16 -9.18 -22.52
N VAL A 269 -28.93 -8.69 -22.75
CA VAL A 269 -28.33 -8.43 -24.06
C VAL A 269 -27.65 -9.67 -24.67
N ILE A 270 -27.10 -10.59 -23.87
CA ILE A 270 -26.45 -11.85 -24.31
C ILE A 270 -27.50 -12.97 -24.43
N LYS A 271 -28.48 -12.78 -25.32
CA LYS A 271 -29.31 -13.90 -25.80
C LYS A 271 -29.00 -14.30 -27.24
N ASP A 272 -28.29 -13.46 -28.00
CA ASP A 272 -28.15 -13.60 -29.46
C ASP A 272 -26.70 -13.69 -29.99
N SER A 273 -25.68 -13.89 -29.15
CA SER A 273 -24.28 -14.00 -29.62
C SER A 273 -23.64 -15.34 -29.22
N THR A 274 -23.75 -16.31 -30.14
CA THR A 274 -23.25 -17.68 -30.02
C THR A 274 -21.74 -17.83 -30.19
N SER A 275 -20.96 -16.77 -30.40
CA SER A 275 -19.50 -16.87 -30.60
C SER A 275 -18.65 -16.47 -29.38
N PHE A 276 -19.13 -15.59 -28.50
CA PHE A 276 -18.43 -15.23 -27.25
C PHE A 276 -18.72 -16.23 -26.12
N GLN A 277 -19.81 -16.99 -26.26
CA GLN A 277 -20.31 -17.93 -25.28
C GLN A 277 -19.42 -19.18 -25.18
N ASP A 278 -18.81 -19.62 -26.29
CA ASP A 278 -18.04 -20.87 -26.32
C ASP A 278 -16.62 -20.73 -25.74
N SER A 279 -15.99 -19.56 -25.90
CA SER A 279 -14.66 -19.24 -25.35
C SER A 279 -14.72 -19.06 -23.82
N VAL A 280 -15.78 -18.43 -23.34
CA VAL A 280 -16.06 -18.26 -21.91
C VAL A 280 -16.46 -19.62 -21.29
N LEU A 281 -17.28 -20.43 -21.96
CA LEU A 281 -17.76 -21.72 -21.45
C LEU A 281 -16.69 -22.83 -21.34
N GLN A 282 -15.60 -22.77 -22.11
CA GLN A 282 -14.50 -23.74 -21.99
C GLN A 282 -13.52 -23.42 -20.84
N ALA A 283 -13.39 -22.17 -20.40
CA ALA A 283 -12.64 -21.82 -19.20
C ALA A 283 -13.41 -22.17 -17.89
N GLN A 284 -14.75 -22.18 -17.97
CA GLN A 284 -15.68 -22.28 -16.82
C GLN A 284 -15.81 -23.66 -16.16
N LYS A 285 -15.32 -24.76 -16.75
CA LYS A 285 -15.63 -26.11 -16.24
C LYS A 285 -14.89 -26.55 -14.96
N THR A 286 -14.06 -25.68 -14.34
CA THR A 286 -13.48 -25.96 -13.00
C THR A 286 -13.66 -24.80 -11.99
N GLN A 287 -14.37 -23.72 -12.33
CA GLN A 287 -14.43 -22.48 -11.50
C GLN A 287 -15.83 -21.89 -11.26
N MET A 288 -16.89 -22.69 -11.38
CA MET A 288 -18.30 -22.27 -11.35
C MET A 288 -18.82 -21.52 -10.09
N LYS A 289 -18.00 -21.24 -9.07
CA LYS A 289 -18.44 -20.54 -7.84
C LYS A 289 -17.90 -19.11 -7.71
N LEU A 290 -16.72 -18.80 -8.26
CA LEU A 290 -16.13 -17.46 -8.21
C LEU A 290 -16.80 -16.46 -9.19
N GLU A 291 -17.43 -16.98 -10.25
CA GLU A 291 -18.00 -16.20 -11.38
C GLU A 291 -19.14 -15.25 -10.99
N LYS A 292 -19.65 -15.32 -9.75
CA LYS A 292 -20.76 -14.49 -9.26
C LYS A 292 -20.34 -13.43 -8.23
N SER A 293 -19.05 -13.27 -7.97
CA SER A 293 -18.56 -12.22 -7.08
C SER A 293 -18.60 -10.87 -7.78
N TYR A 294 -19.12 -9.86 -7.07
CA TYR A 294 -19.07 -8.47 -7.52
C TYR A 294 -17.95 -7.68 -6.87
N ASN A 295 -17.10 -8.34 -6.08
CA ASN A 295 -15.95 -7.72 -5.45
C ASN A 295 -14.69 -8.38 -6.02
N LEU A 296 -14.31 -8.00 -7.24
CA LEU A 296 -13.13 -8.55 -7.92
C LEU A 296 -11.85 -8.34 -7.09
N GLY A 297 -11.69 -7.21 -6.41
CA GLY A 297 -10.58 -6.97 -5.49
C GLY A 297 -10.55 -7.97 -4.32
N LEU A 298 -11.71 -8.38 -3.80
CA LEU A 298 -11.79 -9.46 -2.81
C LEU A 298 -11.48 -10.84 -3.42
N THR A 299 -11.88 -11.09 -4.67
CA THR A 299 -11.50 -12.34 -5.36
C THR A 299 -10.00 -12.43 -5.63
N ASP A 300 -9.36 -11.30 -5.88
CA ASP A 300 -7.90 -11.20 -6.04
C ASP A 300 -7.20 -11.55 -4.73
N LEU A 301 -7.62 -10.97 -3.61
CA LEU A 301 -7.12 -11.34 -2.29
C LEU A 301 -7.38 -12.82 -1.96
N PHE A 302 -8.54 -13.34 -2.33
CA PHE A 302 -8.82 -14.77 -2.13
C PHE A 302 -7.89 -15.67 -2.96
N ALA A 303 -7.59 -15.28 -4.20
CA ALA A 303 -6.64 -15.97 -5.06
C ALA A 303 -5.20 -15.91 -4.51
N SER A 304 -4.78 -14.78 -3.94
CA SER A 304 -3.47 -14.67 -3.30
C SER A 304 -3.36 -15.58 -2.06
N LEU A 305 -4.43 -15.71 -1.27
CA LEU A 305 -4.47 -16.65 -0.15
C LEU A 305 -4.40 -18.12 -0.58
N ILE A 306 -5.07 -18.48 -1.69
CA ILE A 306 -4.92 -19.83 -2.28
C ILE A 306 -3.47 -20.06 -2.73
N TRP A 307 -2.85 -19.05 -3.33
CA TRP A 307 -1.45 -19.10 -3.72
C TRP A 307 -0.54 -19.29 -2.50
N ILE A 308 -0.76 -18.53 -1.41
CA ILE A 308 0.00 -18.65 -0.16
C ILE A 308 -0.13 -20.07 0.40
N SER A 309 -1.36 -20.58 0.54
CA SER A 309 -1.63 -21.94 1.01
C SER A 309 -0.91 -23.03 0.21
N SER A 310 -0.63 -22.78 -1.07
CA SER A 310 -0.03 -23.77 -1.98
C SER A 310 1.47 -23.59 -2.19
N ASN A 311 2.07 -22.46 -1.80
CA ASN A 311 3.45 -22.14 -2.18
C ASN A 311 4.33 -21.57 -1.05
N ILE A 312 3.75 -21.05 0.04
CA ILE A 312 4.53 -20.26 1.01
C ILE A 312 5.58 -21.07 1.77
N GLU A 313 5.40 -22.39 1.89
CA GLU A 313 6.39 -23.32 2.45
C GLU A 313 7.73 -23.25 1.71
N HIS A 314 7.72 -23.00 0.40
CA HIS A 314 8.93 -22.88 -0.41
C HIS A 314 9.70 -21.57 -0.16
N PHE A 315 9.08 -20.65 0.57
CA PHE A 315 9.68 -19.39 1.03
C PHE A 315 9.97 -19.43 2.53
N GLY A 316 9.86 -20.60 3.18
CA GLY A 316 10.10 -20.78 4.61
C GLY A 316 8.92 -20.42 5.51
N GLY A 317 7.72 -20.23 4.96
CA GLY A 317 6.52 -19.93 5.74
C GLY A 317 5.68 -21.16 6.08
N ASP A 318 4.95 -21.13 7.19
CA ASP A 318 3.99 -22.15 7.58
C ASP A 318 2.59 -21.83 7.00
N PRO A 319 2.08 -22.61 6.02
CA PRO A 319 0.74 -22.37 5.46
C PRO A 319 -0.39 -22.63 6.47
N SER A 320 -0.11 -23.28 7.62
CA SER A 320 -1.07 -23.51 8.70
C SER A 320 -1.10 -22.39 9.75
N LEU A 321 -0.15 -21.46 9.72
CA LEU A 321 -0.05 -20.34 10.66
C LEU A 321 0.04 -19.01 9.89
N VAL A 322 -1.12 -18.60 9.37
CA VAL A 322 -1.25 -17.41 8.52
C VAL A 322 -2.13 -16.37 9.22
N THR A 323 -1.55 -15.21 9.49
CA THR A 323 -2.20 -14.06 10.12
C THR A 323 -2.48 -12.98 9.07
N LEU A 324 -3.74 -12.53 8.95
CA LEU A 324 -4.05 -11.36 8.11
C LEU A 324 -3.80 -10.07 8.91
N LEU A 325 -3.00 -9.15 8.38
CA LEU A 325 -2.80 -7.81 8.92
C LEU A 325 -3.47 -6.78 8.00
N GLY A 326 -4.57 -6.19 8.47
CA GLY A 326 -5.36 -5.21 7.73
C GLY A 326 -5.21 -3.80 8.30
N TRP A 327 -4.99 -2.79 7.45
CA TRP A 327 -5.02 -1.37 7.82
C TRP A 327 -5.83 -0.53 6.84
N GLY A 328 -6.56 0.47 7.35
CA GLY A 328 -7.42 1.36 6.56
C GLY A 328 -8.53 0.60 5.84
N ALA A 329 -8.78 0.91 4.58
CA ALA A 329 -9.66 0.07 3.74
C ALA A 329 -9.21 -1.40 3.64
N GLY A 330 -7.93 -1.70 3.86
CA GLY A 330 -7.42 -3.06 3.92
C GLY A 330 -7.97 -3.83 5.13
N ALA A 331 -8.21 -3.13 6.23
CA ALA A 331 -8.88 -3.67 7.41
C ALA A 331 -10.35 -4.05 7.12
N ASP A 332 -11.05 -3.25 6.31
CA ASP A 332 -12.42 -3.56 5.86
C ASP A 332 -12.46 -4.78 4.93
N LEU A 333 -11.43 -4.95 4.09
CA LEU A 333 -11.27 -6.15 3.27
C LEU A 333 -10.98 -7.39 4.11
N VAL A 334 -10.10 -7.30 5.12
CA VAL A 334 -9.86 -8.40 6.07
C VAL A 334 -11.14 -8.77 6.82
N ASN A 335 -11.86 -7.78 7.35
CA ASN A 335 -13.17 -7.99 7.97
C ASN A 335 -14.14 -8.69 7.02
N SER A 336 -14.16 -8.32 5.74
CA SER A 336 -15.00 -8.97 4.73
C SER A 336 -14.55 -10.41 4.42
N LEU A 337 -13.25 -10.69 4.36
CA LEU A 337 -12.71 -12.04 4.19
C LEU A 337 -13.07 -12.95 5.37
N THR A 338 -13.14 -12.40 6.58
CA THR A 338 -13.54 -13.17 7.77
C THR A 338 -15.00 -13.63 7.77
N THR A 339 -15.86 -12.99 6.96
CA THR A 339 -17.25 -13.42 6.78
C THR A 339 -17.45 -14.32 5.58
N SER A 340 -16.40 -14.53 4.77
CA SER A 340 -16.44 -15.37 3.58
C SER A 340 -16.58 -16.84 3.94
N LYS A 341 -17.11 -17.65 3.01
CA LYS A 341 -17.02 -19.12 3.10
C LYS A 341 -15.81 -19.59 2.31
N HIS A 342 -14.86 -20.24 2.97
CA HIS A 342 -13.73 -20.87 2.33
C HIS A 342 -14.14 -22.15 1.56
N PRO A 343 -13.38 -22.55 0.53
CA PRO A 343 -13.66 -23.75 -0.24
C PRO A 343 -13.36 -24.99 0.62
N GLU A 344 -14.11 -26.07 0.44
CA GLU A 344 -13.91 -27.32 1.23
C GLU A 344 -12.49 -27.88 1.12
N LYS A 345 -11.78 -27.65 0.00
CA LYS A 345 -10.40 -28.08 -0.20
C LYS A 345 -9.35 -27.23 0.52
N HIS A 346 -9.70 -26.00 0.88
CA HIS A 346 -8.83 -25.08 1.64
C HIS A 346 -9.66 -24.49 2.79
N PRO A 347 -10.02 -25.31 3.79
CA PRO A 347 -10.99 -24.92 4.81
C PRO A 347 -10.52 -23.71 5.65
N TYR A 348 -9.21 -23.49 5.73
CA TYR A 348 -8.59 -22.37 6.42
C TYR A 348 -7.53 -21.75 5.52
N LEU A 349 -7.83 -20.59 4.95
CA LEU A 349 -6.87 -19.79 4.18
C LEU A 349 -6.03 -18.86 5.07
N PHE A 350 -6.49 -18.65 6.30
CA PHE A 350 -5.80 -17.97 7.38
C PHE A 350 -6.32 -18.52 8.72
N THR A 351 -5.56 -18.31 9.79
CA THR A 351 -5.87 -18.82 11.13
C THR A 351 -5.97 -17.74 12.18
N GLN A 352 -5.62 -16.49 11.85
CA GLN A 352 -5.66 -15.34 12.74
C GLN A 352 -5.89 -14.05 11.93
N ALA A 353 -6.41 -13.01 12.57
CA ALA A 353 -6.51 -11.68 11.96
C ALA A 353 -6.23 -10.56 12.96
N TRP A 354 -5.47 -9.57 12.51
CA TRP A 354 -5.20 -8.30 13.19
C TRP A 354 -5.66 -7.16 12.30
N VAL A 355 -6.66 -6.42 12.76
CA VAL A 355 -7.39 -5.43 11.98
C VAL A 355 -7.27 -4.09 12.70
N THR A 356 -6.73 -3.10 12.00
CA THR A 356 -6.54 -1.76 12.55
C THR A 356 -7.12 -0.67 11.65
N HIS A 357 -7.72 0.36 12.24
CA HIS A 357 -8.31 1.50 11.50
C HIS A 357 -9.32 1.07 10.41
N GLY A 358 -10.17 0.08 10.71
CA GLY A 358 -11.24 -0.35 9.81
C GLY A 358 -12.46 0.57 9.88
N HIS A 359 -12.80 1.24 8.79
CA HIS A 359 -13.95 2.14 8.69
C HIS A 359 -15.21 1.36 8.30
N LEU A 360 -15.81 0.69 9.30
CA LEU A 360 -17.02 -0.12 9.18
C LEU A 360 -18.22 0.61 8.55
N THR A 361 -18.26 1.94 8.62
CA THR A 361 -19.36 2.79 8.13
C THR A 361 -19.49 2.79 6.60
N GLN A 362 -18.40 2.61 5.85
CA GLN A 362 -18.47 2.48 4.38
C GLN A 362 -19.26 1.24 3.96
N VAL A 363 -19.27 0.21 4.81
CA VAL A 363 -19.90 -1.08 4.55
C VAL A 363 -21.37 -1.13 5.04
N GLU A 364 -21.75 -0.25 5.97
CA GLU A 364 -23.02 -0.34 6.72
C GLU A 364 -24.17 0.49 6.16
N ASN A 365 -23.90 1.60 5.44
CA ASN A 365 -24.94 2.54 4.98
C ASN A 365 -25.98 1.92 4.01
N GLU A 366 -25.83 0.66 3.60
CA GLU A 366 -26.77 -0.05 2.73
C GLU A 366 -27.51 -1.24 3.37
N VAL A 367 -27.15 -1.65 4.60
CA VAL A 367 -27.69 -2.91 5.19
C VAL A 367 -28.88 -2.68 6.14
N GLN A 368 -29.10 -1.45 6.62
CA GLN A 368 -30.22 -1.11 7.49
C GLN A 368 -31.45 -0.64 6.70
N GLY A 369 -32.10 -1.60 6.04
CA GLY A 369 -33.43 -1.41 5.46
C GLY A 369 -33.88 -2.67 4.73
N ASP A 370 -35.13 -3.07 4.93
CA ASP A 370 -35.81 -4.14 4.21
C ASP A 370 -35.97 -3.75 2.72
N VAL A 371 -34.91 -3.94 1.93
CA VAL A 371 -34.83 -3.31 0.62
C VAL A 371 -34.04 -4.11 -0.43
N SER A 372 -34.69 -5.08 -1.04
CA SER A 372 -34.22 -5.62 -2.32
C SER A 372 -34.45 -4.66 -3.51
N GLN A 373 -35.35 -3.67 -3.37
CA GLN A 373 -35.68 -2.68 -4.42
C GLN A 373 -34.70 -1.48 -4.46
N ASN A 374 -34.58 -0.64 -3.43
CA ASN A 374 -33.59 0.47 -3.38
C ASN A 374 -32.12 0.03 -3.53
N ARG A 375 -31.76 -1.23 -3.24
CA ARG A 375 -30.38 -1.69 -3.47
C ARG A 375 -30.06 -1.78 -4.96
N SER A 376 -31.02 -2.16 -5.79
CA SER A 376 -30.87 -2.08 -7.25
C SER A 376 -30.75 -0.63 -7.72
N ASP A 377 -31.46 0.30 -7.06
CA ASP A 377 -31.43 1.73 -7.39
C ASP A 377 -30.11 2.42 -7.00
N SER A 378 -29.51 2.08 -5.85
CA SER A 378 -28.22 2.63 -5.41
C SER A 378 -27.07 2.24 -6.33
N VAL A 379 -27.00 0.94 -6.67
CA VAL A 379 -26.08 0.36 -7.64
C VAL A 379 -26.32 0.98 -9.01
N PHE A 380 -27.55 0.97 -9.53
CA PHE A 380 -27.88 1.63 -10.80
C PHE A 380 -27.46 3.10 -10.84
N LYS A 381 -27.70 3.86 -9.76
CA LYS A 381 -27.29 5.27 -9.64
C LYS A 381 -25.77 5.43 -9.67
N ALA A 382 -25.01 4.53 -9.04
CA ALA A 382 -23.56 4.54 -9.10
C ALA A 382 -23.05 4.31 -10.55
N GLY A 383 -23.60 3.30 -11.24
CA GLY A 383 -23.28 3.01 -12.64
C GLY A 383 -23.63 4.16 -13.57
N TYR A 384 -24.81 4.74 -13.39
CA TYR A 384 -25.24 5.91 -14.14
C TYR A 384 -24.31 7.11 -13.91
N ASN A 385 -23.95 7.41 -12.66
CA ASN A 385 -23.05 8.52 -12.34
C ASN A 385 -21.69 8.35 -13.01
N LEU A 386 -21.10 7.15 -12.92
CA LEU A 386 -19.81 6.84 -13.54
C LEU A 386 -19.88 6.96 -15.07
N TRP A 387 -20.93 6.43 -15.71
CA TRP A 387 -21.16 6.59 -17.14
C TRP A 387 -21.38 8.05 -17.55
N SER A 388 -22.15 8.80 -16.76
CA SER A 388 -22.49 10.20 -17.05
C SER A 388 -21.27 11.13 -17.04
N ASN A 389 -20.27 10.79 -16.23
CA ASN A 389 -18.98 11.49 -16.16
C ASN A 389 -17.93 10.95 -17.15
N SER A 390 -18.24 9.86 -17.86
CA SER A 390 -17.33 9.25 -18.81
C SER A 390 -17.52 9.79 -20.24
N PRO A 391 -16.56 9.55 -21.16
CA PRO A 391 -16.73 9.84 -22.58
C PRO A 391 -17.89 9.11 -23.26
N CYS A 392 -18.50 8.11 -22.62
CA CYS A 392 -19.66 7.39 -23.13
C CYS A 392 -20.96 8.20 -23.12
N ASN A 393 -21.02 9.26 -22.31
CA ASN A 393 -22.18 10.13 -22.24
C ASN A 393 -22.26 11.06 -23.46
N SER A 394 -22.93 10.60 -24.52
CA SER A 394 -23.27 11.44 -25.68
C SER A 394 -24.62 12.13 -25.45
N LYS A 395 -24.79 13.36 -25.96
CA LYS A 395 -25.95 14.24 -25.66
C LYS A 395 -27.35 13.65 -25.98
N ASN A 396 -27.45 12.45 -26.58
CA ASN A 396 -28.69 11.77 -26.95
C ASN A 396 -28.70 10.25 -26.65
N SER A 397 -27.77 9.70 -25.86
CA SER A 397 -27.71 8.26 -25.57
C SER A 397 -28.44 7.89 -24.27
N SER A 398 -29.17 6.78 -24.29
CA SER A 398 -29.55 6.07 -23.07
C SER A 398 -28.30 5.55 -22.35
N TYR A 399 -28.41 5.31 -21.03
CA TYR A 399 -27.37 4.66 -20.26
C TYR A 399 -26.91 3.37 -20.96
N ASP A 400 -25.61 3.27 -21.24
CA ASP A 400 -24.99 2.13 -21.92
C ASP A 400 -23.78 1.63 -21.09
N PRO A 401 -23.97 0.57 -20.28
CA PRO A 401 -22.88 -0.01 -19.50
C PRO A 401 -21.82 -0.72 -20.36
N LEU A 402 -22.14 -1.13 -21.59
CA LEU A 402 -21.18 -1.79 -22.49
C LEU A 402 -20.12 -0.83 -22.99
N CYS A 403 -20.50 0.42 -23.25
CA CYS A 403 -19.52 1.46 -23.57
C CYS A 403 -18.52 1.63 -22.42
N LEU A 404 -19.01 1.67 -21.17
CA LEU A 404 -18.18 1.91 -19.99
C LEU A 404 -17.11 0.83 -19.80
N ILE A 405 -17.45 -0.46 -19.98
CA ILE A 405 -16.48 -1.57 -19.86
C ILE A 405 -15.47 -1.64 -21.00
N SER A 406 -15.83 -1.08 -22.16
CA SER A 406 -14.95 -1.04 -23.33
C SER A 406 -13.92 0.11 -23.26
N LEU A 407 -14.10 1.05 -22.33
CA LEU A 407 -13.14 2.13 -22.12
C LEU A 407 -11.81 1.58 -21.60
N PRO A 408 -10.68 2.20 -21.97
CA PRO A 408 -9.41 1.95 -21.31
C PRO A 408 -9.57 2.14 -19.78
N PRO A 409 -9.05 1.23 -18.93
CA PRO A 409 -9.26 1.29 -17.49
C PRO A 409 -8.94 2.65 -16.85
N LYS A 410 -7.87 3.30 -17.32
CA LYS A 410 -7.51 4.66 -16.86
C LYS A 410 -8.65 5.67 -17.08
N LYS A 411 -9.38 5.59 -18.19
CA LYS A 411 -10.55 6.46 -18.47
C LYS A 411 -11.72 6.18 -17.54
N ILE A 412 -11.87 4.93 -17.10
CA ILE A 412 -12.90 4.56 -16.12
C ILE A 412 -12.56 5.20 -14.76
N PHE A 413 -11.30 5.13 -14.33
CA PHE A 413 -10.83 5.82 -13.12
C PHE A 413 -10.97 7.35 -13.21
N GLU A 414 -10.64 7.95 -14.35
CA GLU A 414 -10.82 9.39 -14.58
C GLU A 414 -12.30 9.84 -14.55
N SER A 415 -13.24 8.90 -14.68
CA SER A 415 -14.69 9.17 -14.62
C SER A 415 -15.25 9.09 -13.19
N VAL A 416 -14.45 8.65 -12.21
CA VAL A 416 -14.89 8.52 -10.81
C VAL A 416 -15.22 9.92 -10.25
N PRO A 417 -16.45 10.16 -9.74
CA PRO A 417 -16.82 11.43 -9.13
C PRO A 417 -15.88 11.80 -7.98
N HIS A 418 -15.48 13.07 -7.88
CA HIS A 418 -14.64 13.55 -6.78
C HIS A 418 -15.29 13.37 -5.42
N GLU A 419 -16.63 13.38 -5.36
CA GLU A 419 -17.39 13.12 -4.14
C GLU A 419 -17.14 11.72 -3.60
N TRP A 420 -16.88 10.73 -4.45
CA TRP A 420 -16.62 9.34 -4.04
C TRP A 420 -15.24 9.13 -3.44
N LEU A 421 -14.34 10.10 -3.63
CA LEU A 421 -12.99 10.11 -3.07
C LEU A 421 -12.96 10.72 -1.66
N LYS A 422 -14.12 10.97 -1.07
CA LYS A 422 -14.27 11.43 0.32
C LYS A 422 -14.60 10.23 1.22
N PRO A 423 -14.24 10.24 2.52
CA PRO A 423 -14.47 9.12 3.44
C PRO A 423 -15.92 8.60 3.49
N SER A 424 -16.91 9.50 3.37
CA SER A 424 -18.35 9.17 3.35
C SER A 424 -18.99 9.15 1.95
N GLY A 425 -18.17 9.26 0.90
CA GLY A 425 -18.61 9.59 -0.45
C GLY A 425 -19.28 8.47 -1.23
N HIS A 426 -18.84 7.23 -1.01
CA HIS A 426 -19.31 6.06 -1.74
C HIS A 426 -18.99 4.75 -1.00
N SER A 427 -19.95 3.82 -0.99
CA SER A 427 -19.72 2.43 -0.58
C SER A 427 -19.20 1.64 -1.79
N TRP A 428 -17.98 1.13 -1.70
CA TRP A 428 -17.41 0.29 -2.75
C TRP A 428 -17.74 -1.20 -2.54
N LEU A 429 -17.87 -1.66 -1.29
CA LEU A 429 -18.07 -3.08 -0.99
C LEU A 429 -19.56 -3.45 -1.05
N GLU A 430 -19.90 -4.37 -1.94
CA GLU A 430 -21.27 -4.86 -2.06
C GLU A 430 -21.41 -6.30 -1.58
N PRO A 431 -22.38 -6.61 -0.69
CA PRO A 431 -22.66 -8.00 -0.38
C PRO A 431 -23.00 -8.85 -1.62
N ASP A 432 -22.17 -9.82 -1.96
CA ASP A 432 -22.33 -10.82 -3.02
C ASP A 432 -22.67 -12.20 -2.44
N ASN A 433 -23.01 -13.18 -3.29
CA ASN A 433 -23.33 -14.53 -2.79
C ASN A 433 -22.10 -15.44 -2.61
N PHE A 434 -20.88 -14.89 -2.72
CA PHE A 434 -19.63 -15.62 -2.77
C PHE A 434 -18.64 -15.22 -1.67
N VAL A 435 -17.79 -14.20 -1.88
CA VAL A 435 -16.73 -13.82 -0.92
C VAL A 435 -17.32 -13.00 0.22
N TYR A 436 -18.22 -12.06 -0.06
CA TYR A 436 -18.68 -11.10 0.92
C TYR A 436 -20.20 -11.15 1.03
N ARG A 437 -20.76 -12.00 1.89
CA ARG A 437 -22.22 -12.24 1.93
C ARG A 437 -23.01 -11.23 2.73
N GLN A 438 -22.46 -10.83 3.86
CA GLN A 438 -23.06 -9.95 4.84
C GLN A 438 -21.92 -9.23 5.54
N SER A 439 -22.19 -8.02 6.05
CA SER A 439 -21.21 -7.28 6.82
C SER A 439 -20.74 -8.05 8.05
N ALA A 440 -19.50 -7.79 8.48
CA ALA A 440 -18.94 -8.35 9.70
C ALA A 440 -19.87 -8.13 10.90
N LYS A 441 -20.43 -6.93 11.05
CA LYS A 441 -21.47 -6.64 12.06
C LYS A 441 -22.69 -7.55 11.95
N ALA A 442 -23.21 -7.81 10.76
CA ALA A 442 -24.36 -8.67 10.58
C ALA A 442 -24.07 -10.14 10.88
N VAL A 443 -22.86 -10.62 10.57
CA VAL A 443 -22.45 -12.01 10.85
C VAL A 443 -22.17 -12.20 12.34
N TRP A 444 -21.36 -11.32 12.92
CA TRP A 444 -20.92 -11.41 14.31
C TRP A 444 -22.03 -11.07 15.31
N SER A 445 -23.08 -10.34 14.91
CA SER A 445 -24.26 -10.16 15.78
C SER A 445 -25.19 -11.37 15.85
N LYS A 446 -25.07 -12.34 14.92
CA LYS A 446 -25.91 -13.54 14.86
C LYS A 446 -25.33 -14.74 15.62
N GLY A 447 -24.18 -14.59 16.29
CA GLY A 447 -23.64 -15.60 17.19
C GLY A 447 -22.89 -16.77 16.53
N HIS A 448 -22.73 -16.77 15.20
CA HIS A 448 -22.16 -17.91 14.47
C HIS A 448 -21.28 -17.42 13.31
N PRO A 449 -20.02 -17.01 13.57
CA PRO A 449 -19.09 -16.74 12.48
C PRO A 449 -18.87 -18.04 11.68
N PRO A 450 -18.61 -17.95 10.36
CA PRO A 450 -18.39 -19.14 9.53
C PRO A 450 -17.15 -19.93 9.97
N TYR A 451 -16.19 -19.25 10.62
CA TYR A 451 -14.96 -19.81 11.17
C TYR A 451 -14.66 -19.16 12.51
N ASP A 452 -14.10 -19.94 13.44
CA ASP A 452 -13.61 -19.45 14.72
C ASP A 452 -12.09 -19.35 14.68
N PHE A 453 -11.56 -18.17 14.99
CA PHE A 453 -10.13 -17.87 15.02
C PHE A 453 -9.88 -16.63 15.90
N PRO A 454 -8.65 -16.43 16.43
CA PRO A 454 -8.33 -15.24 17.20
C PRO A 454 -8.37 -13.97 16.34
N LEU A 455 -9.06 -12.95 16.84
CA LEU A 455 -9.23 -11.67 16.15
C LEU A 455 -8.79 -10.51 17.05
N VAL A 456 -7.95 -9.62 16.53
CA VAL A 456 -7.61 -8.36 17.17
C VAL A 456 -8.17 -7.21 16.35
N LEU A 457 -8.89 -6.30 17.02
CA LEU A 457 -9.41 -5.07 16.44
C LEU A 457 -8.76 -3.88 17.17
N GLY A 458 -8.42 -2.80 16.47
CA GLY A 458 -7.92 -1.61 17.14
C GLY A 458 -7.88 -0.35 16.30
N SER A 459 -7.55 0.74 16.97
CA SER A 459 -7.39 2.06 16.38
C SER A 459 -6.36 2.86 17.17
N THR A 460 -6.02 4.06 16.70
CA THR A 460 -5.34 5.07 17.50
C THR A 460 -6.33 6.13 17.98
N VAL A 461 -5.92 6.89 19.01
CA VAL A 461 -6.72 8.01 19.54
C VAL A 461 -7.00 9.07 18.46
N HIS A 462 -6.08 9.27 17.51
CA HIS A 462 -6.21 10.25 16.43
C HIS A 462 -6.22 9.56 15.05
N GLY A 463 -7.01 8.49 14.93
CA GLY A 463 -7.04 7.64 13.73
C GLY A 463 -7.50 8.33 12.46
N ASP A 464 -8.39 9.33 12.55
CA ASP A 464 -8.92 10.07 11.39
C ASP A 464 -7.95 11.15 10.86
N ALA A 465 -6.78 11.30 11.47
CA ALA A 465 -5.76 12.28 11.06
C ALA A 465 -5.08 11.94 9.71
N ASP A 466 -5.72 11.14 8.87
CA ASP A 466 -5.05 10.11 8.10
C ASP A 466 -4.25 10.64 6.90
N THR A 467 -3.04 10.10 6.70
CA THR A 467 -2.11 10.32 5.56
C THR A 467 -1.52 11.72 5.33
N LEU A 468 -1.82 12.70 6.19
CA LEU A 468 -1.45 14.08 5.97
C LEU A 468 -0.16 14.47 6.71
N SER A 469 0.86 14.81 5.92
CA SER A 469 2.21 15.12 6.38
C SER A 469 2.35 16.42 7.17
N ASP A 470 1.34 17.29 7.18
CA ASP A 470 1.42 18.59 7.83
C ASP A 470 0.16 18.98 8.61
N CYS A 471 0.39 19.71 9.71
CA CYS A 471 -0.65 20.17 10.62
C CYS A 471 -1.74 21.00 9.92
N GLU A 472 -1.37 21.76 8.89
CA GLU A 472 -2.29 22.65 8.16
C GLU A 472 -3.40 21.85 7.45
N THR A 473 -3.05 20.69 6.88
CA THR A 473 -4.07 19.85 6.25
C THR A 473 -4.93 19.14 7.30
N ILE A 474 -4.36 18.76 8.45
CA ILE A 474 -5.11 18.20 9.59
C ILE A 474 -6.11 19.23 10.14
N GLU A 475 -5.69 20.47 10.37
CA GLU A 475 -6.56 21.56 10.83
C GLU A 475 -7.72 21.82 9.86
N THR A 476 -7.41 21.87 8.57
CA THR A 476 -8.40 22.08 7.52
C THR A 476 -9.40 20.92 7.44
N GLN A 477 -8.92 19.68 7.56
CA GLN A 477 -9.76 18.48 7.55
C GLN A 477 -10.70 18.48 8.76
N VAL A 478 -10.15 18.65 9.97
CA VAL A 478 -10.94 18.69 11.22
C VAL A 478 -12.01 19.78 11.16
N ALA A 479 -11.65 20.98 10.71
CA ALA A 479 -12.62 22.07 10.55
C ALA A 479 -13.74 21.74 9.54
N THR A 480 -13.38 21.10 8.43
CA THR A 480 -14.33 20.71 7.38
C THR A 480 -15.27 19.61 7.86
N GLU A 481 -14.76 18.58 8.53
CA GLU A 481 -15.56 17.48 9.06
C GLU A 481 -16.52 17.94 10.15
N ILE A 482 -16.05 18.76 11.10
CA ILE A 482 -16.91 19.34 12.13
C ILE A 482 -18.03 20.19 11.50
N ALA A 483 -17.72 20.97 10.46
CA ALA A 483 -18.74 21.73 9.74
C ALA A 483 -19.77 20.80 9.08
N THR A 484 -19.32 19.71 8.45
CA THR A 484 -20.23 18.74 7.81
C THR A 484 -21.15 18.04 8.81
N LEU A 485 -20.62 17.62 9.97
CA LEU A 485 -21.39 16.98 11.05
C LEU A 485 -22.42 17.93 11.66
N ARG A 486 -22.06 19.21 11.83
CA ARG A 486 -23.03 20.24 12.27
C ARG A 486 -24.15 20.42 11.27
N HIS A 487 -23.85 20.44 9.97
CA HIS A 487 -24.86 20.55 8.93
C HIS A 487 -25.77 19.32 8.83
N SER A 488 -25.25 18.09 8.94
CA SER A 488 -26.07 16.87 8.90
C SER A 488 -27.04 16.78 10.07
N ASN A 489 -26.60 17.12 11.28
CA ASN A 489 -27.45 17.08 12.48
C ASN A 489 -28.56 18.15 12.46
N SER A 490 -28.31 19.30 11.82
CA SER A 490 -29.34 20.34 11.61
C SER A 490 -30.45 19.91 10.63
N ALA A 491 -30.15 18.97 9.71
CA ALA A 491 -31.11 18.45 8.74
C ALA A 491 -31.98 17.32 9.33
N GLU A 492 -31.43 16.46 10.19
CA GLU A 492 -32.19 15.39 10.84
C GLU A 492 -33.09 15.89 11.98
N SER A 493 -32.69 16.93 12.70
CA SER A 493 -33.49 17.55 13.78
C SER A 493 -34.79 18.21 13.28
N THR A 494 -34.93 18.45 11.97
CA THR A 494 -36.21 18.88 11.38
C THR A 494 -37.20 17.75 11.12
N LYS A 495 -36.79 16.47 11.20
CA LYS A 495 -37.66 15.29 10.97
C LYS A 495 -38.11 14.59 12.26
N SER A 496 -37.47 14.84 13.40
CA SER A 496 -37.76 14.17 14.68
C SER A 496 -38.44 15.06 15.73
N ALA A 497 -38.88 16.27 15.38
CA ALA A 497 -39.48 17.25 16.29
C ALA A 497 -40.91 16.92 16.78
N GLU A 498 -41.36 15.66 16.73
CA GLU A 498 -42.66 15.21 17.29
C GLU A 498 -42.51 13.99 18.21
N SER A 499 -41.55 13.99 19.15
CA SER A 499 -41.72 13.31 20.46
C SER A 499 -40.43 13.31 21.29
N SER A 500 -40.28 14.24 22.22
CA SER A 500 -39.76 14.01 23.58
C SER A 500 -39.33 15.34 24.24
N GLU A 501 -40.04 15.72 25.30
CA GLU A 501 -39.61 16.76 26.23
C GLU A 501 -38.50 16.23 27.15
N SER A 502 -37.26 16.46 26.76
CA SER A 502 -36.13 16.63 27.69
C SER A 502 -35.03 17.37 26.93
N GLY A 503 -34.91 18.66 27.22
CA GLY A 503 -34.04 19.58 26.50
C GLY A 503 -32.55 19.34 26.77
N GLU A 504 -31.94 18.53 25.92
CA GLU A 504 -30.55 18.68 25.50
C GLU A 504 -30.52 18.24 24.03
N SER A 505 -30.26 19.18 23.10
CA SER A 505 -30.28 18.86 21.67
C SER A 505 -29.21 17.82 21.34
N ALA A 506 -29.53 16.87 20.47
CA ALA A 506 -28.56 15.87 19.95
C ALA A 506 -27.28 16.51 19.38
N GLU A 507 -27.28 17.81 19.09
CA GLU A 507 -26.11 18.63 18.76
C GLU A 507 -25.03 18.63 19.85
N ASN A 508 -25.40 18.61 21.14
CA ASN A 508 -24.46 18.64 22.26
C ASN A 508 -23.91 17.26 22.64
N LEU A 509 -24.55 16.16 22.20
CA LEU A 509 -24.10 14.81 22.56
C LEU A 509 -22.91 14.31 21.71
N ILE A 510 -22.81 14.78 20.47
CA ILE A 510 -21.82 14.29 19.48
C ILE A 510 -20.58 15.19 19.43
N ILE A 511 -20.72 16.50 19.68
CA ILE A 511 -19.58 17.43 19.83
C ILE A 511 -19.89 18.43 20.97
N PRO A 512 -19.74 18.06 22.25
CA PRO A 512 -19.91 19.01 23.35
C PRO A 512 -18.70 19.93 23.42
N GLY A 513 -18.75 21.07 22.75
CA GLY A 513 -17.85 22.19 23.05
C GLY A 513 -17.39 23.01 21.85
N ASN A 514 -17.15 24.29 22.12
CA ASN A 514 -16.57 25.27 21.21
C ASN A 514 -15.03 25.24 21.27
N SER A 515 -14.43 24.06 21.52
CA SER A 515 -12.98 23.94 21.70
C SER A 515 -12.29 24.31 20.39
N THR A 516 -11.35 25.24 20.48
CA THR A 516 -10.46 25.61 19.37
C THR A 516 -9.25 24.68 19.30
N ASP A 517 -9.13 23.71 20.21
CA ASP A 517 -8.02 22.75 20.21
C ASP A 517 -8.26 21.67 19.15
N VAL A 518 -7.38 21.66 18.15
CA VAL A 518 -7.40 20.76 17.01
C VAL A 518 -7.20 19.31 17.46
N GLN A 519 -6.35 19.06 18.46
CA GLN A 519 -6.06 17.72 18.95
C GLN A 519 -7.28 17.12 19.64
N GLU A 520 -7.91 17.90 20.52
CA GLU A 520 -9.11 17.46 21.24
C GLU A 520 -10.27 17.17 20.28
N ASN A 521 -10.48 18.05 19.31
CA ASN A 521 -11.51 17.88 18.29
C ASN A 521 -11.26 16.64 17.42
N LEU A 522 -10.02 16.42 17.01
CA LEU A 522 -9.62 15.25 16.22
C LEU A 522 -9.80 13.95 17.00
N ALA A 523 -9.37 13.91 18.27
CA ALA A 523 -9.60 12.75 19.13
C ALA A 523 -11.10 12.44 19.28
N ARG A 524 -11.95 13.45 19.41
CA ARG A 524 -13.41 13.29 19.50
C ARG A 524 -14.01 12.76 18.19
N LEU A 525 -13.56 13.27 17.04
CA LEU A 525 -13.97 12.76 15.73
C LEU A 525 -13.61 11.28 15.60
N SER A 526 -12.34 10.92 15.83
CA SER A 526 -11.85 9.53 15.76
C SER A 526 -12.55 8.61 16.74
N THR A 527 -12.81 9.08 17.95
CA THR A 527 -13.59 8.31 18.93
C THR A 527 -15.00 8.00 18.40
N THR A 528 -15.65 8.98 17.79
CA THR A 528 -17.05 8.86 17.32
C THR A 528 -17.15 8.04 16.04
N GLN A 529 -16.28 8.30 15.06
CA GLN A 529 -16.36 7.70 13.72
C GLN A 529 -15.70 6.32 13.63
N LEU A 530 -14.67 6.06 14.47
CA LEU A 530 -13.82 4.88 14.34
C LEU A 530 -13.74 4.05 15.62
N THR A 531 -13.19 4.60 16.69
CA THR A 531 -12.82 3.83 17.90
C THR A 531 -14.02 3.19 18.59
N CYS A 532 -15.10 3.95 18.84
CA CYS A 532 -16.27 3.41 19.53
C CYS A 532 -17.08 2.41 18.70
N PRO A 533 -17.37 2.68 17.41
CA PRO A 533 -17.97 1.67 16.53
C PRO A 533 -17.16 0.36 16.50
N LEU A 534 -15.84 0.45 16.36
CA LEU A 534 -14.95 -0.71 16.29
C LEU A 534 -14.89 -1.48 17.61
N TRP A 535 -14.81 -0.79 18.75
CA TRP A 535 -14.82 -1.45 20.07
C TRP A 535 -16.17 -2.13 20.36
N ASN A 536 -17.28 -1.46 20.04
CA ASN A 536 -18.61 -2.06 20.17
C ASN A 536 -18.77 -3.29 19.27
N LEU A 537 -18.19 -3.27 18.07
CA LEU A 537 -18.16 -4.43 17.18
C LEU A 537 -17.30 -5.56 17.78
N ALA A 538 -16.11 -5.25 18.29
CA ALA A 538 -15.23 -6.21 18.94
C ALA A 538 -15.92 -6.92 20.10
N GLN A 539 -16.68 -6.18 20.93
CA GLN A 539 -17.44 -6.76 22.03
C GLN A 539 -18.56 -7.70 21.58
N LYS A 540 -19.24 -7.38 20.48
CA LYS A 540 -20.26 -8.26 19.89
C LYS A 540 -19.64 -9.50 19.26
N ALA A 541 -18.51 -9.34 18.55
CA ALA A 541 -17.76 -10.45 18.01
C ALA A 541 -17.25 -11.36 19.13
N ASP A 542 -16.79 -10.82 20.25
CA ASP A 542 -16.31 -11.58 21.38
C ASP A 542 -17.36 -12.54 21.97
N GLN A 543 -18.64 -12.20 21.87
CA GLN A 543 -19.74 -13.08 22.29
C GLN A 543 -19.95 -14.28 21.35
N SER A 544 -19.40 -14.22 20.13
CA SER A 544 -19.62 -15.19 19.07
C SER A 544 -18.39 -16.06 18.75
N PHE A 545 -17.19 -15.56 19.01
CA PHE A 545 -15.94 -16.29 18.79
C PHE A 545 -15.50 -16.97 20.08
N ASN A 546 -15.13 -18.26 20.00
CA ASN A 546 -14.57 -18.99 21.14
C ASN A 546 -13.06 -18.77 21.26
N SER A 547 -12.38 -18.58 20.12
CA SER A 547 -10.93 -18.36 20.04
C SER A 547 -10.46 -17.02 20.65
N GLY A 548 -11.40 -16.10 20.92
CA GLY A 548 -11.15 -14.83 21.59
C GLY A 548 -11.06 -13.64 20.62
N VAL A 549 -11.77 -12.57 20.97
CA VAL A 549 -11.64 -11.27 20.29
C VAL A 549 -10.99 -10.30 21.27
N PHE A 550 -10.01 -9.56 20.80
CA PHE A 550 -9.27 -8.58 21.58
C PHE A 550 -9.43 -7.19 20.97
N PHE A 551 -9.32 -6.16 21.82
CA PHE A 551 -9.38 -4.79 21.37
C PHE A 551 -8.21 -3.97 21.93
N TYR A 552 -7.58 -3.15 21.10
CA TYR A 552 -6.56 -2.20 21.55
C TYR A 552 -6.82 -0.77 21.08
N LEU A 553 -6.21 0.17 21.79
CA LEU A 553 -6.16 1.58 21.46
C LEU A 553 -4.72 2.07 21.60
N VAL A 554 -4.16 2.73 20.59
CA VAL A 554 -2.88 3.44 20.72
C VAL A 554 -3.11 4.86 21.19
N SER A 555 -2.62 5.16 22.39
CA SER A 555 -2.64 6.51 23.00
C SER A 555 -1.27 7.18 23.06
N PHE A 556 -0.21 6.50 22.62
CA PHE A 556 1.12 7.09 22.53
C PHE A 556 1.17 8.16 21.43
N GLU A 557 1.36 9.42 21.86
CA GLU A 557 1.39 10.58 20.96
C GLU A 557 2.81 11.01 20.61
N GLU A 558 3.06 11.19 19.31
CA GLU A 558 4.30 11.76 18.81
C GLU A 558 4.15 13.25 18.52
N THR A 559 5.28 13.96 18.56
CA THR A 559 5.32 15.36 18.18
C THR A 559 5.40 15.50 16.67
N VAL A 560 4.37 16.08 16.07
CA VAL A 560 4.30 16.45 14.66
C VAL A 560 4.61 17.94 14.51
N PRO A 561 5.70 18.31 13.80
CA PRO A 561 6.06 19.70 13.60
C PRO A 561 5.16 20.39 12.56
N CYS A 562 4.73 21.62 12.86
CA CYS A 562 3.92 22.44 11.97
C CYS A 562 4.77 23.52 11.28
N ARG A 563 4.34 24.01 10.10
CA ARG A 563 5.11 25.01 9.30
C ARG A 563 5.24 26.37 9.99
N ASP A 564 4.27 26.72 10.81
CA ASP A 564 4.25 27.95 11.62
C ASP A 564 5.13 27.85 12.88
N GLY A 565 5.80 26.70 13.09
CA GLY A 565 6.65 26.44 14.26
C GLY A 565 5.90 25.86 15.46
N THR A 566 4.58 25.68 15.39
CA THR A 566 3.81 24.97 16.41
C THR A 566 4.03 23.45 16.33
N ARG A 567 3.52 22.73 17.32
CA ARG A 567 3.71 21.28 17.46
C ARG A 567 2.40 20.63 17.86
N LEU A 568 1.93 19.69 17.06
CA LEU A 568 0.83 18.81 17.45
C LEU A 568 1.37 17.56 18.12
N ARG A 569 0.62 17.01 19.08
CA ARG A 569 0.90 15.70 19.67
C ARG A 569 -0.18 14.74 19.22
N LEU A 570 0.20 13.77 18.39
CA LEU A 570 -0.76 12.91 17.70
C LEU A 570 -0.34 11.45 17.79
N ALA A 571 -1.32 10.62 18.10
CA ALA A 571 -1.28 9.18 17.84
C ALA A 571 -1.97 8.95 16.49
N GLY A 572 -1.29 9.28 15.38
CA GLY A 572 -1.87 9.27 14.04
C GLY A 572 -2.21 7.87 13.53
N GLY A 573 -3.02 7.78 12.46
CA GLY A 573 -3.55 6.51 11.93
C GLY A 573 -2.52 5.47 11.49
N LEU A 574 -1.30 5.89 11.13
CA LEU A 574 -0.20 4.98 10.76
C LEU A 574 0.66 4.51 11.93
N SER A 575 0.43 5.02 13.15
CA SER A 575 1.35 4.83 14.28
C SER A 575 1.53 3.36 14.67
N ASP A 576 0.46 2.58 14.61
CA ASP A 576 0.50 1.18 14.99
C ASP A 576 1.06 0.28 13.89
N ILE A 577 0.59 0.42 12.64
CA ILE A 577 1.10 -0.40 11.53
C ILE A 577 2.58 -0.13 11.26
N SER A 578 3.02 1.13 11.37
CA SER A 578 4.44 1.45 11.23
C SER A 578 5.26 0.92 12.42
N ALA A 579 4.70 0.83 13.62
CA ALA A 579 5.33 0.12 14.74
C ALA A 579 5.46 -1.37 14.45
N ILE A 580 4.37 -2.05 14.06
CA ILE A 580 4.36 -3.47 13.68
C ILE A 580 5.45 -3.75 12.63
N LEU A 581 5.50 -2.94 11.58
CA LEU A 581 6.38 -3.14 10.42
C LEU A 581 7.79 -2.54 10.59
N GLY A 582 8.15 -2.09 11.78
CA GLY A 582 9.50 -1.59 12.08
C GLY A 582 9.87 -0.32 11.31
N ARG A 583 8.86 0.47 10.93
CA ARG A 583 8.98 1.76 10.22
C ARG A 583 8.67 2.96 11.09
N TYR A 584 8.25 2.74 12.33
CA TYR A 584 7.96 3.78 13.29
C TYR A 584 9.19 4.64 13.58
N ARG A 585 9.00 5.95 13.66
CA ARG A 585 10.12 6.88 13.84
C ARG A 585 10.53 6.94 15.32
N HIS A 586 11.72 6.46 15.63
CA HIS A 586 12.28 6.61 16.97
C HIS A 586 12.85 8.03 17.17
N THR A 587 12.10 8.90 17.83
CA THR A 587 12.55 10.26 18.17
C THR A 587 13.23 10.32 19.54
N ASP A 588 12.85 9.42 20.44
CA ASP A 588 13.31 9.37 21.82
C ASP A 588 13.23 7.93 22.39
N LYS A 589 13.57 7.78 23.68
CA LYS A 589 13.49 6.48 24.35
C LYS A 589 12.05 6.01 24.57
N ALA A 590 11.08 6.92 24.67
CA ALA A 590 9.68 6.58 24.92
C ALA A 590 9.04 5.97 23.68
N SER A 591 9.22 6.60 22.51
CA SER A 591 8.82 6.08 21.20
C SER A 591 9.46 4.74 20.86
N THR A 592 10.72 4.54 21.25
CA THR A 592 11.40 3.24 21.12
C THR A 592 10.72 2.16 21.99
N ARG A 593 10.39 2.49 23.24
CA ARG A 593 9.69 1.56 24.16
C ARG A 593 8.28 1.22 23.68
N PHE A 594 7.52 2.22 23.23
CA PHE A 594 6.21 2.02 22.63
C PHE A 594 6.29 1.04 21.45
N ALA A 595 7.12 1.35 20.45
CA ALA A 595 7.22 0.55 19.24
C ALA A 595 7.69 -0.89 19.53
N SER A 596 8.69 -1.06 20.40
CA SER A 596 9.17 -2.39 20.80
C SER A 596 8.10 -3.21 21.52
N HIS A 597 7.43 -2.65 22.53
CA HIS A 597 6.38 -3.37 23.25
C HIS A 597 5.19 -3.70 22.34
N PHE A 598 4.81 -2.80 21.45
CA PHE A 598 3.73 -3.04 20.51
C PHE A 598 4.08 -4.18 19.55
N GLN A 599 5.32 -4.18 19.02
CA GLN A 599 5.82 -5.28 18.20
C GLN A 599 5.82 -6.60 18.95
N ASP A 600 6.34 -6.65 20.17
CA ASP A 600 6.40 -7.88 20.96
C ASP A 600 5.00 -8.50 21.11
N VAL A 601 3.99 -7.68 21.46
CA VAL A 601 2.60 -8.14 21.57
C VAL A 601 2.03 -8.61 20.24
N PHE A 602 2.33 -7.92 19.14
CA PHE A 602 1.88 -8.33 17.81
C PHE A 602 2.50 -9.66 17.37
N TYR A 603 3.81 -9.83 17.53
CA TYR A 603 4.50 -11.05 17.08
C TYR A 603 4.22 -12.24 18.00
N ASP A 604 4.01 -12.02 19.31
CA ASP A 604 3.47 -13.04 20.22
C ASP A 604 2.07 -13.49 19.76
N PHE A 605 1.22 -12.56 19.32
CA PHE A 605 -0.08 -12.91 18.75
C PHE A 605 0.05 -13.72 17.45
N VAL A 606 0.96 -13.36 16.55
CA VAL A 606 1.20 -14.10 15.30
C VAL A 606 1.57 -15.56 15.58
N VAL A 607 2.30 -15.82 16.67
CA VAL A 607 2.69 -17.18 17.06
C VAL A 607 1.58 -17.91 17.83
N ASP A 608 1.02 -17.28 18.87
CA ASP A 608 0.17 -17.96 19.86
C ASP A 608 -1.33 -17.67 19.69
N GLY A 609 -1.69 -16.67 18.90
CA GLY A 609 -3.07 -16.23 18.71
C GLY A 609 -3.70 -15.61 19.96
N THR A 610 -2.91 -15.17 20.94
CA THR A 610 -3.43 -14.55 22.17
C THR A 610 -2.63 -13.32 22.57
N LEU A 611 -3.27 -12.43 23.34
CA LEU A 611 -2.60 -11.26 23.91
C LEU A 611 -2.24 -11.48 25.40
N PRO A 612 -1.26 -10.74 25.95
CA PRO A 612 -0.84 -10.87 27.34
C PRO A 612 -2.00 -10.75 28.33
N GLY A 613 -2.13 -11.69 29.26
CA GLY A 613 -3.22 -11.71 30.24
C GLY A 613 -4.59 -12.12 29.66
N LYS A 614 -4.72 -12.28 28.34
CA LYS A 614 -5.91 -12.79 27.63
C LYS A 614 -7.20 -12.02 27.96
N VAL A 615 -7.08 -10.72 28.22
CA VAL A 615 -8.23 -9.83 28.43
C VAL A 615 -8.99 -9.68 27.12
N ARG A 616 -10.19 -10.27 27.06
CA ARG A 616 -11.04 -10.24 25.86
C ARG A 616 -11.73 -8.88 25.72
N ALA A 617 -12.19 -8.55 24.52
CA ALA A 617 -12.82 -7.26 24.22
C ALA A 617 -14.05 -6.97 25.09
N SER A 618 -14.80 -8.00 25.49
CA SER A 618 -15.94 -7.87 26.42
C SER A 618 -15.52 -7.52 27.86
N GLN A 619 -14.27 -7.78 28.23
CA GLN A 619 -13.72 -7.55 29.57
C GLN A 619 -12.94 -6.23 29.66
N GLY A 620 -12.39 -5.75 28.56
CA GLY A 620 -11.58 -4.54 28.52
C GLY A 620 -10.91 -4.29 27.17
N LEU A 621 -9.90 -3.42 27.19
CA LEU A 621 -9.03 -3.11 26.06
C LEU A 621 -7.57 -2.97 26.50
N TYR A 622 -6.65 -3.14 25.55
CA TYR A 622 -5.23 -2.83 25.71
C TYR A 622 -4.97 -1.40 25.27
N ASP A 623 -4.49 -0.56 26.18
CA ASP A 623 -4.09 0.81 25.89
C ASP A 623 -2.57 0.87 25.74
N PHE A 624 -2.10 1.15 24.52
CA PHE A 624 -0.70 1.30 24.18
C PHE A 624 -0.30 2.77 24.24
N GLY A 625 0.07 3.23 25.44
CA GLY A 625 0.88 4.42 25.64
C GLY A 625 2.37 4.08 25.52
N GLU A 626 3.24 4.76 26.28
CA GLU A 626 4.66 4.37 26.36
C GLU A 626 4.84 2.93 26.90
N ILE A 627 3.94 2.53 27.80
CA ILE A 627 3.84 1.19 28.35
C ILE A 627 2.40 0.72 28.17
N MET A 628 2.22 -0.51 27.71
CA MET A 628 0.91 -1.12 27.56
C MET A 628 0.22 -1.27 28.94
N GLN A 629 -1.04 -0.88 29.01
CA GLN A 629 -1.89 -1.06 30.18
C GLN A 629 -3.22 -1.71 29.78
N MET A 630 -3.82 -2.50 30.66
CA MET A 630 -5.16 -3.04 30.45
C MET A 630 -6.19 -2.14 31.12
N ARG A 631 -7.24 -1.76 30.38
CA ARG A 631 -8.35 -0.94 30.87
C ARG A 631 -9.67 -1.70 30.77
N THR A 632 -10.50 -1.62 31.79
CA THR A 632 -11.82 -2.28 31.80
C THR A 632 -12.89 -1.49 31.03
N SER A 633 -12.67 -0.20 30.80
CA SER A 633 -13.62 0.65 30.09
C SER A 633 -12.93 1.81 29.39
N TYR A 634 -13.62 2.36 28.38
CA TYR A 634 -13.25 3.61 27.71
C TYR A 634 -14.42 4.60 27.85
N PRO A 635 -14.36 5.56 28.80
CA PRO A 635 -15.48 6.43 29.13
C PRO A 635 -16.04 7.22 27.95
N GLN A 636 -15.19 7.58 26.98
CA GLN A 636 -15.64 8.34 25.80
C GLN A 636 -16.64 7.55 24.95
N CYS A 637 -16.60 6.21 24.96
CA CYS A 637 -17.59 5.38 24.27
C CYS A 637 -18.86 5.11 25.07
N ALA A 638 -18.92 5.49 26.35
CA ALA A 638 -20.15 5.36 27.13
C ALA A 638 -21.23 6.34 26.68
N ALA A 639 -20.83 7.54 26.23
CA ALA A 639 -21.73 8.56 25.69
C ALA A 639 -22.28 8.19 24.29
N VAL A 640 -21.45 7.57 23.44
CA VAL A 640 -21.82 7.13 22.07
C VAL A 640 -22.79 5.93 22.07
N ARG A 641 -22.96 5.24 23.20
CA ARG A 641 -23.90 4.11 23.35
C ARG A 641 -25.34 4.53 23.64
N GLN A 642 -25.54 5.75 24.17
CA GLN A 642 -26.85 6.33 24.41
C GLN A 642 -27.34 7.01 23.15
#